data_AF-A0A816YGC0-F1
#
_entry.id   AF-A0A816YGC0-F1
#
_cell.length_a   1.000
_cell.length_b   1.000
_cell.length_c   1.000
_cell.angle_alpha   90.00
_cell.angle_beta   90.00
_cell.angle_gamma   90.00
#
_symmetry.space_group_name_H-M   'P 1'
#
loop_
_entity.id
_entity.type
_entity.pdbx_description
1 polymer ?
#
loop_
_entity_poly.entity_id
_entity_poly.type
_entity_poly.pdbx_seq_one_letter_code
_entity_poly.pdbx_strand_id
1 'polypeptide(L)'
;MNINKNHPNTVNLNQLITNIPVRRKIVDQNDRDKFEWNQWQSATKAVNNIEAAPKEKHIRNLILGTFRLEGSRLFWSMMIRVNIGSHPVASWKFCYIIHRLLRDGHKHVIQDSIVLAIYFDQLSQFWSGVQQGYGLLSYRYCNLLISKLKFHERNPIFAGNLTINEQNNDIRRIFDDNFNLYFQLCIELFDYMEEILNLVQVIFTSLDQSRLNSMTAAGQCRLNPIIICIQDSSLLYDYIVKVLFKLHEGLSSDILQDHRRRLADQFRRLKRFYGQSSTLQYFKSLIKIPMLPENPPDFNVKDDLTNYQAPVAIVNTSASDSSSVVEGLLIDISDNTKSTARTTVNDDLFDNETISNRLQDMPDFERRFSQVNTMLDQTRSETDDLHRTIAGKDAELMQERNHRLRIEEQLRQQLSNQKSIEEIHALDNKTNSNEKFDKLLETYNQLREEHFVVLRRENESKKELTDFNQQFTKLKEDSTKKENEFNQNYEKLNNEIFQLRQTNDELQDRIQILTTERNDFQSITIKTNERIREIEHAKQSFEERLKELESDKSRLHSDKFTFEQKLKEAEGERSDLFHQNREQEENLIDLIHEREVLEQKVIDLEETIREWAQKFIDISDRQKLMQANHENLLKNLKRQYKYSILTYCINQMHDGIDQTKDIDLFNSKRSKEYLLSRLQIAATSTKTIHDLWQRQKDSDESDTLSFLNECIALANTMTDIIVHGKAIANLVQDINYRDVGLYCIDLYTNYQTSSTPDDIDQQSGQFIHRLNSLIEKIKTVCV
;
A
#
# COMPACT_ATOMS: atom_id res chain seq x y z
N MET A 1 30.07 -27.30 -8.92
CA MET A 1 30.06 -26.98 -10.36
C MET A 1 30.55 -25.54 -10.51
N ASN A 2 31.69 -25.35 -11.18
CA ASN A 2 32.17 -24.02 -11.56
C ASN A 2 31.17 -23.46 -12.58
N ILE A 3 30.58 -22.29 -12.33
CA ILE A 3 29.68 -21.59 -13.28
C ILE A 3 30.36 -21.40 -14.66
N ASN A 4 31.71 -21.49 -14.69
CA ASN A 4 32.53 -21.42 -15.90
C ASN A 4 32.66 -22.70 -16.73
N LYS A 5 32.05 -23.85 -16.38
CA LYS A 5 32.18 -25.07 -17.20
C LYS A 5 30.86 -25.83 -17.38
N ASN A 6 30.40 -25.87 -18.63
CA ASN A 6 29.43 -26.80 -19.23
C ASN A 6 27.93 -26.51 -19.03
N HIS A 7 27.46 -25.33 -19.43
CA HIS A 7 26.07 -25.14 -19.87
C HIS A 7 26.05 -24.53 -21.29
N PRO A 8 25.23 -25.02 -22.23
CA PRO A 8 25.30 -24.66 -23.65
C PRO A 8 24.97 -23.18 -23.99
N ASN A 9 24.61 -22.36 -23.00
CA ASN A 9 24.34 -20.91 -23.14
C ASN A 9 25.25 -20.04 -22.22
N THR A 10 26.41 -20.53 -21.81
CA THR A 10 27.32 -19.77 -20.92
C THR A 10 28.03 -18.66 -21.68
N VAL A 11 27.57 -17.42 -21.50
CA VAL A 11 28.25 -16.21 -21.96
C VAL A 11 29.70 -16.20 -21.46
N ASN A 12 30.66 -15.93 -22.34
CA ASN A 12 32.07 -15.84 -21.99
C ASN A 12 32.33 -14.56 -21.17
N LEU A 13 32.25 -14.69 -19.84
CA LEU A 13 32.44 -13.58 -18.91
C LEU A 13 33.81 -12.93 -19.03
N ASN A 14 34.87 -13.71 -19.33
CA ASN A 14 36.20 -13.14 -19.56
C ASN A 14 36.18 -12.20 -20.77
N GLN A 15 35.45 -12.56 -21.84
CA GLN A 15 35.30 -11.71 -23.01
C GLN A 15 34.56 -10.41 -22.69
N LEU A 16 33.47 -10.48 -21.91
CA LEU A 16 32.75 -9.27 -21.46
C LEU A 16 33.66 -8.35 -20.63
N ILE A 17 34.44 -8.91 -19.71
CA ILE A 17 35.37 -8.15 -18.87
C ILE A 17 36.49 -7.52 -19.71
N THR A 18 36.99 -8.22 -20.75
CA THR A 18 38.01 -7.64 -21.63
C THR A 18 37.53 -6.46 -22.46
N ASN A 19 36.22 -6.38 -22.70
CA ASN A 19 35.58 -5.26 -23.41
C ASN A 19 35.41 -4.03 -22.51
N ILE A 20 35.53 -4.15 -21.18
CA ILE A 20 35.51 -3.01 -20.28
C ILE A 20 36.74 -2.12 -20.54
N PRO A 21 36.58 -0.82 -20.82
CA PRO A 21 37.70 0.07 -21.12
C PRO A 21 38.73 0.17 -19.99
N VAL A 22 40.02 0.18 -20.34
CA VAL A 22 41.09 0.58 -19.41
C VAL A 22 41.26 2.08 -19.52
N ARG A 23 40.84 2.84 -18.51
CA ARG A 23 40.86 4.31 -18.55
C ARG A 23 42.15 4.90 -17.97
N ARG A 24 42.59 4.41 -16.81
CA ARG A 24 43.86 4.82 -16.18
C ARG A 24 44.75 3.61 -15.92
N LYS A 25 46.05 3.76 -16.19
CA LYS A 25 47.08 2.72 -15.98
C LYS A 25 48.09 3.21 -14.93
N ILE A 26 48.52 2.30 -14.05
CA ILE A 26 49.65 2.54 -13.15
C ILE A 26 50.93 2.29 -13.96
N VAL A 27 51.74 3.33 -14.16
CA VAL A 27 52.91 3.29 -15.05
C VAL A 27 54.01 2.39 -14.49
N ASP A 28 54.35 2.56 -13.22
CA ASP A 28 55.35 1.73 -12.54
C ASP A 28 54.84 0.29 -12.33
N GLN A 29 55.65 -0.69 -12.73
CA GLN A 29 55.28 -2.10 -12.73
C GLN A 29 55.22 -2.68 -11.31
N ASN A 30 56.15 -2.31 -10.43
CA ASN A 30 56.18 -2.79 -9.05
C ASN A 30 54.97 -2.26 -8.27
N ASP A 31 54.64 -0.99 -8.44
CA ASP A 31 53.46 -0.37 -7.85
C ASP A 31 52.16 -0.97 -8.38
N ARG A 32 52.12 -1.33 -9.68
CA ARG A 32 50.99 -2.02 -10.27
C ARG A 32 50.79 -3.39 -9.64
N ASP A 33 51.82 -4.22 -9.60
CA ASP A 33 51.74 -5.59 -9.07
C ASP A 33 51.38 -5.58 -7.58
N LYS A 34 51.98 -4.67 -6.80
CA LYS A 34 51.63 -4.47 -5.39
C LYS A 34 50.18 -4.02 -5.21
N PHE A 35 49.70 -3.12 -6.05
CA PHE A 35 48.32 -2.66 -6.02
C PHE A 35 47.33 -3.78 -6.39
N GLU A 36 47.57 -4.50 -7.49
CA GLU A 36 46.73 -5.62 -7.93
C GLU A 36 46.68 -6.72 -6.87
N TRP A 37 47.82 -7.05 -6.25
CA TRP A 37 47.87 -8.02 -5.16
C TRP A 37 47.07 -7.56 -3.94
N ASN A 38 47.17 -6.29 -3.54
CA ASN A 38 46.38 -5.72 -2.44
C ASN A 38 44.86 -5.73 -2.71
N GLN A 39 44.46 -5.45 -3.95
CA GLN A 39 43.06 -5.54 -4.39
C GLN A 39 42.58 -6.98 -4.35
N TRP A 40 43.37 -7.94 -4.87
CA TRP A 40 43.04 -9.36 -4.84
C TRP A 40 42.91 -9.92 -3.42
N GLN A 41 43.80 -9.52 -2.50
CA GLN A 41 43.67 -9.87 -1.08
C GLN A 41 42.38 -9.32 -0.47
N SER A 42 41.99 -8.11 -0.83
CA SER A 42 40.77 -7.50 -0.31
C SER A 42 39.53 -8.21 -0.87
N ALA A 43 39.54 -8.58 -2.16
CA ALA A 43 38.47 -9.35 -2.79
C ALA A 43 38.27 -10.72 -2.11
N THR A 44 39.35 -11.49 -1.93
CA THR A 44 39.30 -12.82 -1.30
C THR A 44 38.92 -12.77 0.18
N LYS A 45 39.37 -11.75 0.93
CA LYS A 45 38.98 -11.55 2.33
C LYS A 45 37.53 -11.08 2.48
N ALA A 46 36.99 -10.34 1.52
CA ALA A 46 35.63 -9.84 1.58
C ALA A 46 34.59 -10.88 1.08
N VAL A 47 34.93 -11.69 0.07
CA VAL A 47 34.09 -12.75 -0.51
C VAL A 47 34.56 -14.13 -0.06
N ASN A 48 34.73 -14.30 1.25
CA ASN A 48 35.05 -15.61 1.84
C ASN A 48 33.78 -16.40 2.20
N ASN A 49 33.93 -17.68 2.54
CA ASN A 49 32.85 -18.57 2.95
C ASN A 49 32.50 -18.51 4.45
N ILE A 50 33.18 -17.64 5.23
CA ILE A 50 32.94 -17.50 6.67
C ILE A 50 31.63 -16.74 6.89
N GLU A 51 30.77 -17.24 7.76
CA GLU A 51 29.45 -16.64 8.01
C GLU A 51 29.52 -15.41 8.95
N ALA A 52 30.14 -14.34 8.46
CA ALA A 52 30.32 -13.07 9.14
C ALA A 52 30.22 -11.91 8.14
N ALA A 53 29.75 -10.74 8.60
CA ALA A 53 29.68 -9.55 7.75
C ALA A 53 31.07 -9.21 7.14
N PRO A 54 31.16 -8.84 5.84
CA PRO A 54 32.42 -8.47 5.24
C PRO A 54 32.99 -7.21 5.91
N LYS A 55 34.29 -7.20 6.21
CA LYS A 55 34.94 -6.10 6.93
C LYS A 55 35.04 -4.85 6.05
N GLU A 56 34.65 -3.69 6.59
CA GLU A 56 34.57 -2.43 5.84
C GLU A 56 35.90 -2.02 5.20
N LYS A 57 37.04 -2.24 5.88
CA LYS A 57 38.37 -1.93 5.32
C LYS A 57 38.65 -2.61 3.96
N HIS A 58 38.14 -3.82 3.75
CA HIS A 58 38.35 -4.54 2.49
C HIS A 58 37.41 -4.02 1.40
N ILE A 59 36.16 -3.73 1.75
CA ILE A 59 35.18 -3.13 0.83
C ILE A 59 35.65 -1.75 0.39
N ARG A 60 36.05 -0.89 1.34
CA ARG A 60 36.60 0.45 1.08
C ARG A 60 37.82 0.37 0.16
N ASN A 61 38.74 -0.56 0.38
CA ASN A 61 39.90 -0.71 -0.50
C ASN A 61 39.49 -1.08 -1.95
N LEU A 62 38.50 -1.97 -2.11
CA LEU A 62 37.97 -2.32 -3.45
C LEU A 62 37.31 -1.11 -4.14
N ILE A 63 36.51 -0.34 -3.40
CA ILE A 63 35.90 0.90 -3.88
C ILE A 63 36.97 1.90 -4.31
N LEU A 64 37.93 2.21 -3.44
CA LEU A 64 39.06 3.11 -3.74
C LEU A 64 39.88 2.64 -4.94
N GLY A 65 39.98 1.33 -5.15
CA GLY A 65 40.62 0.75 -6.33
C GLY A 65 39.98 1.21 -7.64
N THR A 66 38.64 1.33 -7.67
CA THR A 66 37.92 1.83 -8.85
C THR A 66 38.18 3.31 -9.12
N PHE A 67 38.36 4.13 -8.09
CA PHE A 67 38.76 5.53 -8.26
C PHE A 67 40.20 5.66 -8.74
N ARG A 68 41.11 4.83 -8.22
CA ARG A 68 42.52 4.85 -8.63
C ARG A 68 42.69 4.51 -10.11
N LEU A 69 41.86 3.63 -10.67
CA LEU A 69 41.89 3.22 -12.08
C LEU A 69 40.81 3.86 -12.97
N GLU A 70 39.96 4.72 -12.39
CA GLU A 70 38.80 5.35 -13.04
C GLU A 70 37.82 4.38 -13.73
N GLY A 71 37.71 3.14 -13.23
CA GLY A 71 36.86 2.09 -13.82
C GLY A 71 36.86 0.80 -13.02
N SER A 72 36.11 -0.20 -13.47
CA SER A 72 35.88 -1.46 -12.72
C SER A 72 36.55 -2.71 -13.33
N ARG A 73 37.27 -2.60 -14.45
CA ARG A 73 37.85 -3.76 -15.16
C ARG A 73 38.70 -4.67 -14.25
N LEU A 74 39.60 -4.09 -13.46
CA LEU A 74 40.47 -4.85 -12.56
C LEU A 74 39.64 -5.63 -11.52
N PHE A 75 38.67 -4.94 -10.90
CA PHE A 75 37.76 -5.53 -9.93
C PHE A 75 37.05 -6.76 -10.51
N TRP A 76 36.47 -6.65 -11.71
CA TRP A 76 35.78 -7.77 -12.35
C TRP A 76 36.71 -8.92 -12.72
N SER A 77 37.92 -8.60 -13.21
CA SER A 77 38.94 -9.62 -13.51
C SER A 77 39.40 -10.42 -12.29
N MET A 78 39.26 -9.86 -11.09
CA MET A 78 39.53 -10.54 -9.83
C MET A 78 38.32 -11.33 -9.36
N MET A 79 37.12 -10.76 -9.41
CA MET A 79 35.91 -11.40 -8.92
C MET A 79 35.56 -12.68 -9.67
N ILE A 80 35.81 -12.74 -10.98
CA ILE A 80 35.61 -13.97 -11.76
C ILE A 80 36.53 -15.13 -11.32
N ARG A 81 37.65 -14.83 -10.66
CA ARG A 81 38.59 -15.84 -10.12
C ARG A 81 38.14 -16.35 -8.75
N VAL A 82 37.25 -15.62 -8.07
CA VAL A 82 36.65 -16.08 -6.83
C VAL A 82 35.57 -17.10 -7.18
N ASN A 83 35.64 -18.30 -6.62
CA ASN A 83 34.66 -19.36 -6.90
C ASN A 83 33.33 -19.08 -6.15
N ILE A 84 32.58 -18.11 -6.67
CA ILE A 84 31.38 -17.56 -6.03
C ILE A 84 30.22 -18.57 -6.05
N GLY A 85 30.07 -19.31 -7.16
CA GLY A 85 28.96 -20.24 -7.38
C GLY A 85 28.99 -21.53 -6.55
N SER A 86 30.13 -21.90 -5.96
CA SER A 86 30.22 -23.13 -5.16
C SER A 86 29.83 -22.95 -3.70
N HIS A 87 29.74 -21.72 -3.20
CA HIS A 87 29.49 -21.44 -1.78
C HIS A 87 28.38 -20.39 -1.61
N PRO A 88 27.23 -20.76 -1.02
CA PRO A 88 26.10 -19.85 -0.83
C PRO A 88 26.44 -18.54 -0.10
N VAL A 89 27.24 -18.61 0.98
CA VAL A 89 27.68 -17.43 1.74
C VAL A 89 28.56 -16.50 0.89
N ALA A 90 29.45 -17.07 0.07
CA ALA A 90 30.30 -16.29 -0.81
C ALA A 90 29.48 -15.62 -1.91
N SER A 91 28.49 -16.31 -2.50
CA SER A 91 27.51 -15.72 -3.43
C SER A 91 26.76 -14.54 -2.82
N TRP A 92 26.27 -14.69 -1.58
CA TRP A 92 25.59 -13.62 -0.86
C TRP A 92 26.47 -12.39 -0.65
N LYS A 93 27.70 -12.59 -0.16
CA LYS A 93 28.67 -11.51 0.05
C LYS A 93 29.12 -10.86 -1.25
N PHE A 94 29.25 -11.65 -2.31
CA PHE A 94 29.56 -11.14 -3.64
C PHE A 94 28.48 -10.14 -4.08
N CYS A 95 27.20 -10.52 -4.03
CA CYS A 95 26.10 -9.62 -4.38
C CYS A 95 26.14 -8.32 -3.55
N TYR A 96 26.39 -8.43 -2.24
CA TYR A 96 26.55 -7.27 -1.38
C TYR A 96 27.70 -6.34 -1.78
N ILE A 97 28.88 -6.90 -2.09
CA ILE A 97 30.03 -6.08 -2.52
C ILE A 97 29.76 -5.41 -3.86
N ILE A 98 29.11 -6.11 -4.80
CA ILE A 98 28.69 -5.48 -6.06
C ILE A 98 27.74 -4.33 -5.78
N HIS A 99 26.75 -4.51 -4.92
CA HIS A 99 25.81 -3.44 -4.58
C HIS A 99 26.53 -2.22 -4.00
N ARG A 100 27.47 -2.43 -3.06
CA ARG A 100 28.33 -1.36 -2.52
C ARG A 100 29.18 -0.70 -3.61
N LEU A 101 29.77 -1.48 -4.52
CA LEU A 101 30.62 -0.97 -5.59
C LEU A 101 29.83 -0.13 -6.61
N LEU A 102 28.63 -0.57 -6.98
CA LEU A 102 27.73 0.17 -7.87
C LEU A 102 27.26 1.46 -7.21
N ARG A 103 27.11 1.48 -5.88
CA ARG A 103 26.66 2.66 -5.12
C ARG A 103 27.76 3.70 -4.95
N ASP A 104 28.92 3.26 -4.45
CA ASP A 104 29.98 4.14 -3.93
C ASP A 104 31.26 4.15 -4.78
N GLY A 105 31.31 3.34 -5.85
CA GLY A 105 32.44 3.27 -6.76
C GLY A 105 32.55 4.48 -7.69
N HIS A 106 33.62 4.50 -8.49
CA HIS A 106 33.81 5.51 -9.52
C HIS A 106 32.59 5.57 -10.48
N LYS A 107 32.24 6.75 -11.02
CA LYS A 107 31.06 6.94 -11.88
C LYS A 107 30.94 5.98 -13.07
N HIS A 108 32.06 5.52 -13.62
CA HIS A 108 32.09 4.55 -14.73
C HIS A 108 31.77 3.12 -14.30
N VAL A 109 31.81 2.78 -13.01
CA VAL A 109 31.58 1.42 -12.52
C VAL A 109 30.21 0.89 -12.97
N ILE A 110 29.17 1.72 -12.92
CA ILE A 110 27.83 1.34 -13.40
C ILE A 110 27.86 1.02 -14.88
N GLN A 111 28.36 1.94 -15.70
CA GLN A 111 28.43 1.77 -17.16
C GLN A 111 29.23 0.51 -17.53
N ASP A 112 30.36 0.29 -16.88
CA ASP A 112 31.21 -0.88 -17.05
C ASP A 112 30.51 -2.19 -16.64
N SER A 113 29.51 -2.13 -15.77
CA SER A 113 28.83 -3.29 -15.18
C SER A 113 27.50 -3.65 -15.86
N ILE A 114 26.91 -2.76 -16.67
CA ILE A 114 25.64 -3.02 -17.39
C ILE A 114 25.76 -4.29 -18.26
N VAL A 115 26.86 -4.45 -18.99
CA VAL A 115 27.11 -5.64 -19.83
C VAL A 115 27.19 -6.94 -19.04
N LEU A 116 27.43 -6.86 -17.72
CA LEU A 116 27.50 -8.00 -16.82
C LEU A 116 26.14 -8.36 -16.22
N ALA A 117 25.05 -7.66 -16.56
CA ALA A 117 23.69 -8.04 -16.17
C ALA A 117 23.36 -9.50 -16.52
N ILE A 118 23.87 -9.99 -17.65
CA ILE A 118 23.70 -11.37 -18.10
C ILE A 118 24.36 -12.37 -17.13
N TYR A 119 25.45 -11.99 -16.47
CA TYR A 119 26.09 -12.82 -15.46
C TYR A 119 25.21 -13.00 -14.23
N PHE A 120 24.61 -11.91 -13.76
CA PHE A 120 23.69 -11.96 -12.61
C PHE A 120 22.45 -12.77 -12.93
N ASP A 121 21.97 -12.71 -14.17
CA ASP A 121 20.84 -13.55 -14.61
C ASP A 121 21.22 -15.04 -14.51
N GLN A 122 22.37 -15.44 -15.06
CA GLN A 122 22.87 -16.81 -14.93
C GLN A 122 23.09 -17.25 -13.47
N LEU A 123 23.66 -16.38 -12.64
CA LEU A 123 23.86 -16.65 -11.22
C LEU A 123 22.52 -16.76 -10.47
N SER A 124 21.53 -15.94 -10.82
CA SER A 124 20.16 -16.02 -10.31
C SER A 124 19.53 -17.36 -10.68
N GLN A 125 19.57 -17.76 -11.96
CA GLN A 125 19.04 -19.04 -12.42
C GLN A 125 19.70 -20.24 -11.73
N PHE A 126 21.00 -20.17 -11.45
CA PHE A 126 21.71 -21.20 -10.69
C PHE A 126 21.14 -21.41 -9.28
N TRP A 127 20.72 -20.34 -8.61
CA TRP A 127 20.14 -20.40 -7.27
C TRP A 127 18.62 -20.53 -7.23
N SER A 128 17.92 -20.44 -8.37
CA SER A 128 16.45 -20.44 -8.46
C SER A 128 15.76 -21.66 -7.83
N GLY A 129 16.41 -22.83 -7.86
CA GLY A 129 15.90 -24.06 -7.25
C GLY A 129 16.07 -24.15 -5.73
N VAL A 130 16.87 -23.25 -5.13
CA VAL A 130 17.17 -23.29 -3.69
C VAL A 130 16.15 -22.47 -2.91
N GLN A 131 15.32 -23.16 -2.12
CA GLN A 131 14.18 -22.55 -1.42
C GLN A 131 14.51 -21.99 -0.03
N GLN A 132 15.72 -22.18 0.50
CA GLN A 132 16.10 -21.74 1.85
C GLN A 132 17.58 -21.31 1.93
N GLY A 133 17.91 -20.58 3.00
CA GLY A 133 19.27 -20.14 3.30
C GLY A 133 19.84 -19.14 2.30
N TYR A 134 21.17 -19.06 2.20
CA TYR A 134 21.85 -18.06 1.37
C TYR A 134 21.65 -18.23 -0.14
N GLY A 135 21.24 -19.41 -0.62
CA GLY A 135 20.90 -19.60 -2.03
C GLY A 135 19.69 -18.75 -2.44
N LEU A 136 18.59 -18.86 -1.70
CA LEU A 136 17.40 -18.03 -1.92
C LEU A 136 17.70 -16.53 -1.76
N LEU A 137 18.52 -16.17 -0.77
CA LEU A 137 18.96 -14.79 -0.57
C LEU A 137 19.76 -14.28 -1.77
N SER A 138 20.69 -15.08 -2.28
CA SER A 138 21.52 -14.73 -3.45
C SER A 138 20.68 -14.61 -4.73
N TYR A 139 19.69 -15.49 -4.92
CA TYR A 139 18.72 -15.42 -6.02
C TYR A 139 18.00 -14.06 -6.04
N ARG A 140 17.37 -13.67 -4.92
CA ARG A 140 16.68 -12.37 -4.83
C ARG A 140 17.62 -11.19 -4.97
N TYR A 141 18.84 -11.28 -4.45
CA TYR A 141 19.81 -10.21 -4.58
C TYR A 141 20.28 -10.03 -6.04
N CYS A 142 20.48 -11.11 -6.78
CA CYS A 142 20.83 -11.00 -8.20
C CYS A 142 19.74 -10.24 -8.98
N ASN A 143 18.46 -10.50 -8.70
CA ASN A 143 17.36 -9.78 -9.33
C ASN A 143 17.38 -8.28 -9.01
N LEU A 144 17.65 -7.91 -7.76
CA LEU A 144 17.85 -6.51 -7.35
C LEU A 144 19.01 -5.86 -8.13
N LEU A 145 20.15 -6.54 -8.26
CA LEU A 145 21.30 -6.01 -9.00
C LEU A 145 20.99 -5.81 -10.49
N ILE A 146 20.27 -6.76 -11.11
CA ILE A 146 19.81 -6.63 -12.49
C ILE A 146 18.86 -5.44 -12.64
N SER A 147 17.89 -5.29 -11.72
CA SER A 147 16.95 -4.17 -11.72
C SER A 147 17.68 -2.83 -11.58
N LYS A 148 18.64 -2.72 -10.65
CA LYS A 148 19.52 -1.55 -10.49
C LYS A 148 20.27 -1.22 -11.77
N LEU A 149 20.91 -2.19 -12.42
CA LEU A 149 21.66 -1.96 -13.65
C LEU A 149 20.76 -1.50 -14.81
N LYS A 150 19.60 -2.13 -14.99
CA LYS A 150 18.59 -1.73 -16.00
C LYS A 150 18.06 -0.32 -15.74
N PHE A 151 17.79 0.03 -14.48
CA PHE A 151 17.36 1.37 -14.10
C PHE A 151 18.40 2.43 -14.50
N HIS A 152 19.68 2.20 -14.20
CA HIS A 152 20.74 3.16 -14.54
C HIS A 152 21.10 3.17 -16.04
N GLU A 153 20.88 2.08 -16.77
CA GLU A 153 21.01 2.04 -18.23
C GLU A 153 19.99 2.98 -18.90
N ARG A 154 18.75 2.98 -18.41
CA ARG A 154 17.67 3.83 -18.94
C ARG A 154 17.70 5.25 -18.39
N ASN A 155 18.17 5.43 -17.16
CA ASN A 155 18.19 6.71 -16.45
C ASN A 155 19.63 7.10 -16.03
N PRO A 156 20.51 7.46 -16.98
CA PRO A 156 21.90 7.78 -16.71
C PRO A 156 22.11 9.07 -15.89
N ILE A 157 21.03 9.84 -15.64
CA ILE A 157 21.07 11.03 -14.80
C ILE A 157 21.26 10.70 -13.31
N PHE A 158 20.84 9.51 -12.87
CA PHE A 158 21.03 9.09 -11.49
C PHE A 158 22.44 8.53 -11.31
N ALA A 159 23.20 9.12 -10.40
CA ALA A 159 24.44 8.53 -9.92
C ALA A 159 24.16 7.20 -9.21
N GLY A 160 25.19 6.39 -8.98
CA GLY A 160 25.00 5.04 -8.41
C GLY A 160 24.43 5.00 -7.00
N ASN A 161 24.63 6.07 -6.24
CA ASN A 161 24.01 6.31 -4.94
C ASN A 161 22.60 6.91 -5.02
N LEU A 162 22.01 6.96 -6.22
CA LEU A 162 20.72 7.57 -6.56
C LEU A 162 20.66 9.09 -6.38
N THR A 163 21.78 9.76 -6.11
CA THR A 163 21.80 11.24 -6.11
C THR A 163 21.73 11.78 -7.53
N ILE A 164 21.13 12.96 -7.67
CA ILE A 164 21.04 13.72 -8.90
C ILE A 164 21.95 14.94 -8.74
N ASN A 165 22.62 15.36 -9.81
CA ASN A 165 23.62 16.43 -9.83
C ASN A 165 23.11 17.70 -9.11
N GLU A 166 23.99 18.46 -8.44
CA GLU A 166 23.61 19.65 -7.63
C GLU A 166 22.75 20.69 -8.36
N GLN A 167 22.88 20.82 -9.69
CA GLN A 167 22.08 21.73 -10.51
C GLN A 167 20.62 21.26 -10.73
N ASN A 168 20.36 19.96 -10.57
CA ASN A 168 19.07 19.28 -10.82
C ASN A 168 18.57 18.56 -9.57
N ASN A 169 18.73 19.16 -8.39
CA ASN A 169 18.36 18.54 -7.11
C ASN A 169 16.84 18.30 -6.94
N ASP A 170 16.01 18.83 -7.85
CA ASP A 170 14.58 18.56 -7.90
C ASP A 170 14.24 17.64 -9.08
N ILE A 171 13.91 16.38 -8.77
CA ILE A 171 13.53 15.36 -9.75
C ILE A 171 12.38 15.82 -10.65
N ARG A 172 11.52 16.72 -10.18
CA ARG A 172 10.36 17.26 -10.93
C ARG A 172 10.73 18.19 -12.08
N ARG A 173 12.01 18.52 -12.25
CA ARG A 173 12.52 19.44 -13.29
C ARG A 173 13.42 18.77 -14.32
N ILE A 174 13.57 17.45 -14.26
CA ILE A 174 14.56 16.73 -15.09
C ILE A 174 14.09 16.56 -16.55
N PHE A 175 12.79 16.54 -16.79
CA PHE A 175 12.22 16.25 -18.12
C PHE A 175 11.37 17.38 -18.71
N ASP A 176 11.56 18.64 -18.31
CA ASP A 176 10.86 19.82 -18.90
C ASP A 176 9.35 19.59 -19.13
N ASP A 177 8.64 19.15 -18.09
CA ASP A 177 7.21 18.82 -18.08
C ASP A 177 6.75 17.72 -19.07
N ASN A 178 7.66 16.88 -19.56
CA ASN A 178 7.30 15.69 -20.34
C ASN A 178 6.74 14.58 -19.43
N PHE A 179 5.42 14.58 -19.26
CA PHE A 179 4.71 13.62 -18.40
C PHE A 179 4.90 12.15 -18.82
N ASN A 180 5.15 11.86 -20.10
CA ASN A 180 5.40 10.47 -20.54
C ASN A 180 6.71 9.92 -19.97
N LEU A 181 7.76 10.75 -19.91
CA LEU A 181 9.04 10.38 -19.31
C LEU A 181 8.91 10.22 -17.78
N TYR A 182 8.16 11.11 -17.12
CA TYR A 182 7.85 10.94 -15.69
C TYR A 182 7.03 9.68 -15.40
N PHE A 183 6.09 9.33 -16.27
CA PHE A 183 5.26 8.14 -16.11
C PHE A 183 6.11 6.88 -16.20
N GLN A 184 6.97 6.79 -17.22
CA GLN A 184 7.92 5.70 -17.37
C GLN A 184 8.90 5.64 -16.19
N LEU A 185 9.48 6.78 -15.78
CA LEU A 185 10.38 6.84 -14.63
C LEU A 185 9.67 6.36 -13.35
N CYS A 186 8.41 6.74 -13.13
CA CYS A 186 7.66 6.31 -11.95
C CYS A 186 7.52 4.79 -11.89
N ILE A 187 7.23 4.13 -13.02
CA ILE A 187 7.16 2.66 -13.12
C ILE A 187 8.50 2.04 -12.76
N GLU A 188 9.59 2.57 -13.31
CA GLU A 188 10.94 2.05 -13.09
C GLU A 188 11.41 2.23 -11.64
N LEU A 189 11.06 3.36 -11.00
CA LEU A 189 11.28 3.57 -9.57
C LEU A 189 10.51 2.57 -8.72
N PHE A 190 9.24 2.29 -9.06
CA PHE A 190 8.44 1.28 -8.37
C PHE A 190 9.05 -0.12 -8.52
N ASP A 191 9.51 -0.49 -9.71
CA ASP A 191 10.11 -1.81 -9.97
C ASP A 191 11.44 -1.99 -9.21
N TYR A 192 12.24 -0.93 -9.09
CA TYR A 192 13.45 -0.96 -8.26
C TYR A 192 13.08 -1.10 -6.77
N MET A 193 12.15 -0.29 -6.26
CA MET A 193 11.68 -0.39 -4.87
C MET A 193 11.13 -1.80 -4.55
N GLU A 194 10.41 -2.40 -5.50
CA GLU A 194 9.82 -3.73 -5.37
C GLU A 194 10.89 -4.81 -5.14
N GLU A 195 11.96 -4.80 -5.92
CA GLU A 195 13.07 -5.76 -5.75
C GLU A 195 13.80 -5.56 -4.41
N ILE A 196 13.91 -4.32 -3.90
CA ILE A 196 14.45 -4.06 -2.56
C ILE A 196 13.55 -4.69 -1.49
N LEU A 197 12.24 -4.41 -1.54
CA LEU A 197 11.28 -4.92 -0.56
C LEU A 197 11.22 -6.46 -0.58
N ASN A 198 11.28 -7.07 -1.77
CA ASN A 198 11.32 -8.52 -1.94
C ASN A 198 12.59 -9.14 -1.33
N LEU A 199 13.76 -8.54 -1.56
CA LEU A 199 15.01 -9.02 -0.96
C LEU A 199 14.94 -8.95 0.57
N VAL A 200 14.55 -7.80 1.12
CA VAL A 200 14.47 -7.56 2.57
C VAL A 200 13.50 -8.52 3.25
N GLN A 201 12.33 -8.76 2.65
CA GLN A 201 11.36 -9.70 3.17
C GLN A 201 11.95 -11.10 3.32
N VAL A 202 12.71 -11.57 2.34
CA VAL A 202 13.37 -12.87 2.39
C VAL A 202 14.53 -12.88 3.40
N ILE A 203 15.27 -11.79 3.56
CA ILE A 203 16.29 -11.66 4.63
C ILE A 203 15.66 -11.88 6.00
N PHE A 204 14.58 -11.16 6.33
CA PHE A 204 13.90 -11.32 7.63
C PHE A 204 13.32 -12.72 7.79
N THR A 205 12.64 -13.24 6.77
CA THR A 205 12.11 -14.62 6.79
C THR A 205 13.22 -15.64 7.06
N SER A 206 14.41 -15.46 6.47
CA SER A 206 15.54 -16.36 6.66
C SER A 206 16.12 -16.31 8.08
N LEU A 207 16.06 -15.14 8.74
CA LEU A 207 16.47 -14.99 10.14
C LEU A 207 15.49 -15.68 11.09
N ASP A 208 14.19 -15.51 10.85
CA ASP A 208 13.13 -16.13 11.65
C ASP A 208 13.16 -17.66 11.53
N GLN A 209 13.23 -18.18 10.30
CA GLN A 209 13.33 -19.62 10.04
C GLN A 209 14.56 -20.25 10.69
N SER A 210 15.68 -19.54 10.68
CA SER A 210 16.95 -20.01 11.26
C SER A 210 17.08 -19.69 12.76
N ARG A 211 16.10 -18.99 13.36
CA ARG A 211 16.11 -18.50 14.75
C ARG A 211 17.40 -17.75 15.12
N LEU A 212 17.91 -16.93 14.20
CA LEU A 212 19.20 -16.26 14.36
C LEU A 212 19.07 -14.94 15.12
N ASN A 213 19.96 -14.73 16.07
CA ASN A 213 20.07 -13.45 16.77
C ASN A 213 20.86 -12.42 15.93
N SER A 214 20.32 -11.21 15.80
CA SER A 214 20.90 -10.09 15.04
C SER A 214 22.33 -9.70 15.43
N MET A 215 22.77 -10.02 16.65
CA MET A 215 24.11 -9.72 17.15
C MET A 215 25.14 -10.84 16.88
N THR A 216 24.71 -12.00 16.37
CA THR A 216 25.63 -13.09 16.00
C THR A 216 26.30 -12.81 14.65
N ALA A 217 27.51 -13.31 14.42
CA ALA A 217 28.22 -13.14 13.15
C ALA A 217 27.36 -13.59 11.94
N ALA A 218 26.64 -14.71 12.08
CA ALA A 218 25.74 -15.24 11.06
C ALA A 218 24.51 -14.36 10.82
N GLY A 219 23.92 -13.81 11.90
CA GLY A 219 22.83 -12.84 11.81
C GLY A 219 23.28 -11.56 11.11
N GLN A 220 24.42 -11.00 11.51
CA GLN A 220 25.02 -9.82 10.91
C GLN A 220 25.37 -10.04 9.43
N CYS A 221 25.87 -11.24 9.06
CA CYS A 221 26.15 -11.58 7.67
C CYS A 221 24.91 -11.46 6.77
N ARG A 222 23.73 -11.91 7.26
CA ARG A 222 22.45 -11.76 6.55
C ARG A 222 21.89 -10.35 6.60
N LEU A 223 22.04 -9.66 7.73
CA LEU A 223 21.48 -8.32 7.93
C LEU A 223 22.27 -7.22 7.24
N ASN A 224 23.58 -7.40 7.01
CA ASN A 224 24.45 -6.33 6.52
C ASN A 224 23.96 -5.63 5.24
N PRO A 225 23.40 -6.33 4.22
CA PRO A 225 22.88 -5.68 3.02
C PRO A 225 21.67 -4.77 3.22
N ILE A 226 20.94 -4.92 4.34
CA ILE A 226 19.81 -4.04 4.65
C ILE A 226 20.26 -2.58 4.78
N ILE A 227 21.48 -2.31 5.22
CA ILE A 227 22.01 -0.93 5.35
C ILE A 227 21.89 -0.19 4.02
N ILE A 228 22.37 -0.82 2.93
CA ILE A 228 22.29 -0.23 1.59
C ILE A 228 20.85 -0.21 1.06
N CYS A 229 20.05 -1.22 1.40
CA CYS A 229 18.63 -1.25 1.03
C CYS A 229 17.84 -0.09 1.66
N ILE A 230 18.16 0.30 2.91
CA ILE A 230 17.55 1.46 3.58
C ILE A 230 17.98 2.75 2.87
N GLN A 231 19.27 2.88 2.55
CA GLN A 231 19.77 4.06 1.82
C GLN A 231 19.08 4.22 0.45
N ASP A 232 19.03 3.15 -0.35
CA ASP A 232 18.39 3.19 -1.67
C ASP A 232 16.88 3.43 -1.57
N SER A 233 16.17 2.67 -0.73
CA SER A 233 14.71 2.81 -0.58
C SER A 233 14.29 4.19 -0.06
N SER A 234 15.09 4.83 0.78
CA SER A 234 14.76 6.18 1.28
C SER A 234 14.68 7.21 0.15
N LEU A 235 15.66 7.17 -0.77
CA LEU A 235 15.70 8.04 -1.94
C LEU A 235 14.66 7.65 -2.99
N LEU A 236 14.48 6.35 -3.24
CA LEU A 236 13.45 5.88 -4.19
C LEU A 236 12.05 6.32 -3.73
N TYR A 237 11.74 6.24 -2.44
CA TYR A 237 10.44 6.70 -1.93
C TYR A 237 10.26 8.21 -2.11
N ASP A 238 11.26 9.01 -1.78
CA ASP A 238 11.25 10.47 -2.01
C ASP A 238 10.99 10.81 -3.48
N TYR A 239 11.69 10.13 -4.39
CA TYR A 239 11.50 10.30 -5.82
C TYR A 239 10.14 9.85 -6.31
N ILE A 240 9.63 8.70 -5.87
CA ILE A 240 8.30 8.22 -6.25
C ILE A 240 7.24 9.24 -5.83
N VAL A 241 7.29 9.75 -4.60
CA VAL A 241 6.33 10.75 -4.12
C VAL A 241 6.40 12.02 -4.98
N LYS A 242 7.60 12.57 -5.20
CA LYS A 242 7.78 13.79 -6.00
C LYS A 242 7.35 13.64 -7.46
N VAL A 243 7.69 12.50 -8.09
CA VAL A 243 7.29 12.20 -9.47
C VAL A 243 5.79 11.99 -9.55
N LEU A 244 5.16 11.35 -8.56
CA LEU A 244 3.72 11.13 -8.57
C LEU A 244 2.94 12.44 -8.39
N PHE A 245 3.40 13.34 -7.51
CA PHE A 245 2.88 14.72 -7.47
C PHE A 245 3.03 15.43 -8.81
N LYS A 246 4.19 15.30 -9.47
CA LYS A 246 4.40 15.88 -10.80
C LYS A 246 3.43 15.33 -11.84
N LEU A 247 3.17 14.02 -11.85
CA LEU A 247 2.22 13.40 -12.76
C LEU A 247 0.78 13.89 -12.52
N HIS A 248 0.39 14.10 -11.26
CA HIS A 248 -0.91 14.66 -10.91
C HIS A 248 -1.11 16.13 -11.33
N GLU A 249 -0.05 16.85 -11.72
CA GLU A 249 -0.18 18.20 -12.33
C GLU A 249 -0.69 18.15 -13.77
N GLY A 250 -0.39 17.08 -14.52
CA GLY A 250 -0.64 16.99 -15.97
C GLY A 250 -1.58 15.86 -16.41
N LEU A 251 -1.86 14.88 -15.56
CA LEU A 251 -2.69 13.72 -15.87
C LEU A 251 -3.90 13.61 -14.94
N SER A 252 -4.98 13.01 -15.43
CA SER A 252 -6.19 12.81 -14.63
C SER A 252 -5.98 11.76 -13.52
N SER A 253 -6.75 11.91 -12.44
CA SER A 253 -6.75 11.02 -11.27
C SER A 253 -6.98 9.54 -11.65
N ASP A 254 -7.80 9.29 -12.68
CA ASP A 254 -8.16 7.94 -13.12
C ASP A 254 -6.97 7.20 -13.75
N ILE A 255 -6.15 7.89 -14.55
CA ILE A 255 -4.95 7.31 -15.18
C ILE A 255 -3.91 6.91 -14.12
N LEU A 256 -3.85 7.65 -13.02
CA LEU A 256 -2.87 7.43 -11.94
C LEU A 256 -3.40 6.54 -10.81
N GLN A 257 -4.59 5.96 -10.95
CA GLN A 257 -5.17 5.07 -9.95
C GLN A 257 -4.23 3.90 -9.59
N ASP A 258 -3.66 3.25 -10.60
CA ASP A 258 -2.74 2.12 -10.39
C ASP A 258 -1.43 2.53 -9.73
N HIS A 259 -0.92 3.73 -10.04
CA HIS A 259 0.30 4.26 -9.43
C HIS A 259 0.09 4.54 -7.94
N ARG A 260 -1.05 5.14 -7.58
CA ARG A 260 -1.44 5.36 -6.18
C ARG A 260 -1.62 4.04 -5.42
N ARG A 261 -2.22 3.04 -6.05
CA ARG A 261 -2.36 1.69 -5.47
C ARG A 261 -1.00 1.03 -5.22
N ARG A 262 -0.08 1.08 -6.19
CA ARG A 262 1.29 0.56 -6.03
C ARG A 262 2.03 1.27 -4.91
N LEU A 263 1.94 2.61 -4.84
CA LEU A 263 2.54 3.38 -3.76
C LEU A 263 1.97 3.00 -2.39
N ALA A 264 0.65 2.85 -2.26
CA ALA A 264 0.04 2.49 -0.99
C ALA A 264 0.51 1.11 -0.48
N ASP A 265 0.65 0.13 -1.38
CA ASP A 265 1.19 -1.19 -1.03
C ASP A 265 2.68 -1.10 -0.62
N GLN A 266 3.51 -0.48 -1.46
CA GLN A 266 4.93 -0.35 -1.20
C GLN A 266 5.21 0.48 0.06
N PHE A 267 4.42 1.52 0.33
CA PHE A 267 4.51 2.32 1.55
C PHE A 267 4.25 1.46 2.80
N ARG A 268 3.21 0.62 2.80
CA ARG A 268 2.92 -0.28 3.92
C ARG A 268 4.06 -1.25 4.17
N ARG A 269 4.62 -1.82 3.10
CA ARG A 269 5.75 -2.76 3.16
C ARG A 269 7.04 -2.06 3.61
N LEU A 270 7.31 -0.85 3.14
CA LEU A 270 8.45 -0.03 3.52
C LEU A 270 8.35 0.43 4.99
N LYS A 271 7.17 0.84 5.46
CA LYS A 271 6.90 1.17 6.87
C LYS A 271 7.17 -0.03 7.78
N ARG A 272 6.70 -1.23 7.38
CA ARG A 272 7.02 -2.48 8.10
C ARG A 272 8.51 -2.78 8.10
N PHE A 273 9.18 -2.63 6.95
CA PHE A 273 10.62 -2.83 6.83
C PHE A 273 11.38 -1.91 7.81
N TYR A 274 11.17 -0.60 7.75
CA TYR A 274 11.88 0.35 8.62
C TYR A 274 11.55 0.10 10.11
N GLY A 275 10.29 -0.21 10.41
CA GLY A 275 9.87 -0.62 11.75
C GLY A 275 10.65 -1.84 12.25
N GLN A 276 10.69 -2.93 11.48
CA GLN A 276 11.44 -4.15 11.83
C GLN A 276 12.94 -3.90 11.93
N SER A 277 13.54 -3.09 11.06
CA SER A 277 14.96 -2.76 11.15
C SER A 277 15.27 -1.90 12.39
N SER A 278 14.39 -0.97 12.77
CA SER A 278 14.61 -0.07 13.91
C SER A 278 14.67 -0.78 15.27
N THR A 279 14.03 -1.95 15.40
CA THR A 279 14.04 -2.73 16.64
C THR A 279 15.33 -3.54 16.82
N LEU A 280 16.06 -3.80 15.73
CA LEU A 280 17.28 -4.62 15.78
C LEU A 280 18.48 -3.81 16.28
N GLN A 281 19.12 -4.32 17.34
CA GLN A 281 20.29 -3.68 17.96
C GLN A 281 21.45 -3.50 17.00
N TYR A 282 21.62 -4.41 16.03
CA TYR A 282 22.68 -4.34 15.02
C TYR A 282 22.70 -3.01 14.26
N PHE A 283 21.54 -2.43 13.95
CA PHE A 283 21.49 -1.21 13.13
C PHE A 283 21.65 0.09 13.93
N LYS A 284 21.38 0.10 15.24
CA LYS A 284 21.38 1.32 16.06
C LYS A 284 22.69 2.11 16.00
N SER A 285 23.83 1.42 15.94
CA SER A 285 25.14 2.06 15.84
C SER A 285 25.59 2.30 14.39
N LEU A 286 24.98 1.65 13.40
CA LEU A 286 25.43 1.66 12.00
C LEU A 286 24.69 2.67 11.14
N ILE A 287 23.38 2.85 11.34
CA ILE A 287 22.55 3.71 10.50
C ILE A 287 21.38 4.29 11.29
N LYS A 288 21.15 5.59 11.13
CA LYS A 288 19.90 6.24 11.53
C LYS A 288 18.83 5.92 10.48
N ILE A 289 17.88 5.09 10.88
CA ILE A 289 16.77 4.64 10.03
C ILE A 289 15.71 5.75 10.00
N PRO A 290 15.22 6.15 8.80
CA PRO A 290 14.18 7.14 8.69
C PRO A 290 12.87 6.67 9.33
N MET A 291 12.13 7.59 9.96
CA MET A 291 10.74 7.35 10.34
C MET A 291 9.83 7.79 9.20
N LEU A 292 8.92 6.90 8.79
CA LEU A 292 7.88 7.22 7.81
C LEU A 292 6.64 7.78 8.52
N PRO A 293 5.86 8.66 7.87
CA PRO A 293 4.63 9.20 8.42
C PRO A 293 3.58 8.11 8.66
N GLU A 294 2.48 8.47 9.33
CA GLU A 294 1.46 7.48 9.66
C GLU A 294 0.72 6.99 8.41
N ASN A 295 0.37 7.92 7.52
CA ASN A 295 -0.31 7.69 6.25
C ASN A 295 0.58 8.14 5.07
N PRO A 296 0.45 7.53 3.88
CA PRO A 296 1.08 8.06 2.67
C PRO A 296 0.49 9.44 2.31
N PRO A 297 1.22 10.29 1.55
CA PRO A 297 0.73 11.60 1.12
C PRO A 297 -0.58 11.51 0.31
N ASP A 298 -1.49 12.47 0.46
CA ASP A 298 -2.65 12.59 -0.42
C ASP A 298 -2.31 13.44 -1.65
N PHE A 299 -2.29 12.81 -2.82
CA PHE A 299 -1.94 13.45 -4.08
C PHE A 299 -3.05 14.37 -4.63
N ASN A 300 -4.26 14.32 -4.08
CA ASN A 300 -5.35 15.22 -4.47
C ASN A 300 -5.26 16.58 -3.75
N VAL A 301 -4.47 16.68 -2.68
CA VAL A 301 -4.28 17.88 -1.88
C VAL A 301 -2.93 18.51 -2.23
N LYS A 302 -2.94 19.64 -2.96
CA LYS A 302 -1.70 20.31 -3.38
C LYS A 302 -0.83 20.77 -2.21
N ASP A 303 -1.45 21.05 -1.05
CA ASP A 303 -0.76 21.46 0.17
C ASP A 303 0.04 20.33 0.82
N ASP A 304 -0.30 19.06 0.58
CA ASP A 304 0.44 17.91 1.13
C ASP A 304 1.87 17.80 0.59
N LEU A 305 2.13 18.32 -0.61
CA LEU A 305 3.48 18.41 -1.14
C LEU A 305 4.32 19.46 -0.41
N THR A 306 3.70 20.54 0.07
CA THR A 306 4.41 21.57 0.85
C THR A 306 4.74 21.11 2.26
N ASN A 307 3.91 20.22 2.82
CA ASN A 307 4.12 19.59 4.12
C ASN A 307 4.95 18.30 4.06
N TYR A 308 5.27 17.81 2.86
CA TYR A 308 6.02 16.57 2.68
C TYR A 308 7.48 16.70 3.13
N GLN A 309 7.91 15.82 4.03
CA GLN A 309 9.29 15.71 4.48
C GLN A 309 9.93 14.42 3.94
N ALA A 310 11.04 14.58 3.21
CA ALA A 310 11.79 13.45 2.66
C ALA A 310 12.39 12.58 3.80
N PRO A 311 12.23 11.26 3.76
CA PRO A 311 12.89 10.38 4.72
C PRO A 311 14.39 10.31 4.43
N VAL A 312 15.22 10.74 5.39
CA VAL A 312 16.68 10.77 5.23
C VAL A 312 17.35 9.66 6.05
N ALA A 313 18.04 8.74 5.36
CA ALA A 313 18.83 7.68 5.99
C ALA A 313 20.30 8.10 6.13
N ILE A 314 20.83 8.13 7.35
CA ILE A 314 22.20 8.60 7.63
C ILE A 314 23.03 7.45 8.22
N VAL A 315 24.14 7.09 7.57
CA VAL A 315 25.08 6.08 8.08
C VAL A 315 26.02 6.74 9.09
N ASN A 316 26.15 6.14 10.28
CA ASN A 316 27.03 6.64 11.33
C ASN A 316 28.48 6.25 11.04
N THR A 317 29.34 7.24 10.81
CA THR A 317 30.74 7.01 10.37
C THR A 317 31.74 6.86 11.53
N SER A 318 31.30 6.70 12.78
CA SER A 318 32.16 6.90 13.98
C SER A 318 32.56 5.64 14.78
N ALA A 319 32.33 4.41 14.30
CA ALA A 319 32.59 3.21 15.11
C ALA A 319 33.93 2.48 14.83
N SER A 320 34.88 3.05 14.09
CA SER A 320 36.07 2.28 13.66
C SER A 320 37.38 3.04 13.43
N ASP A 321 37.61 4.21 14.00
CA ASP A 321 38.92 4.89 13.86
C ASP A 321 39.49 5.30 15.23
N SER A 322 40.07 4.33 15.93
CA SER A 322 41.06 4.59 16.98
C SER A 322 42.21 3.59 16.87
N SER A 323 43.00 3.70 15.80
CA SER A 323 44.37 3.18 15.79
C SER A 323 45.22 3.83 14.69
N SER A 324 46.24 4.54 15.15
CA SER A 324 47.45 5.05 14.47
C SER A 324 47.29 6.03 13.31
N VAL A 325 47.65 7.30 13.57
CA VAL A 325 48.88 7.87 13.01
C VAL A 325 49.58 8.63 14.14
N VAL A 326 50.74 8.12 14.56
CA VAL A 326 51.71 8.83 15.38
C VAL A 326 52.57 9.59 14.39
N GLU A 327 52.53 10.92 14.43
CA GLU A 327 53.59 11.75 13.85
C GLU A 327 53.77 12.97 14.75
N GLY A 328 54.98 13.09 15.29
CA GLY A 328 55.30 14.00 16.37
C GLY A 328 55.58 15.42 15.89
N LEU A 329 55.23 16.38 16.76
CA LEU A 329 55.94 17.65 16.87
C LEU A 329 55.72 18.21 18.29
N LEU A 330 56.80 18.13 19.06
CA LEU A 330 57.34 19.15 19.96
C LEU A 330 56.37 19.96 20.85
N ILE A 331 56.48 19.63 22.14
CA ILE A 331 56.57 20.52 23.30
C ILE A 331 56.55 22.01 22.97
N ASP A 332 55.59 22.74 23.56
CA ASP A 332 55.90 24.03 24.15
C ASP A 332 55.08 24.28 25.43
N ILE A 333 55.77 24.70 26.47
CA ILE A 333 55.26 25.04 27.80
C ILE A 333 55.11 26.56 27.83
N SER A 334 53.92 27.09 28.12
CA SER A 334 53.78 28.40 28.77
C SER A 334 52.36 28.67 29.26
N ASP A 335 52.27 28.76 30.59
CA ASP A 335 51.60 29.78 31.40
C ASP A 335 50.15 30.24 31.10
N ASN A 336 49.31 29.90 32.09
CA ASN A 336 48.70 30.83 33.04
C ASN A 336 47.71 31.87 32.49
N THR A 337 46.42 31.71 32.82
CA THR A 337 45.60 32.80 33.38
C THR A 337 44.30 32.24 33.97
N LYS A 338 44.09 32.59 35.25
CA LYS A 338 42.88 32.37 36.04
C LYS A 338 41.82 33.42 35.71
N SER A 339 40.56 33.00 35.72
CA SER A 339 39.40 33.83 36.13
C SER A 339 38.19 32.89 36.28
N THR A 340 37.77 32.49 37.50
CA THR A 340 36.85 33.21 38.43
C THR A 340 35.50 33.48 37.74
N ALA A 341 34.31 33.03 38.19
CA ALA A 341 33.79 32.85 39.54
C ALA A 341 32.43 32.10 39.55
N ARG A 342 32.09 31.50 40.71
CA ARG A 342 30.81 31.58 41.49
C ARG A 342 29.47 31.25 40.78
N THR A 343 28.47 30.54 41.33
CA THR A 343 27.93 30.56 42.72
C THR A 343 26.72 29.58 42.87
N THR A 344 26.65 28.91 44.03
CA THR A 344 25.48 28.53 44.89
C THR A 344 24.42 27.45 44.57
N VAL A 345 23.94 26.88 45.71
CA VAL A 345 22.66 26.24 46.10
C VAL A 345 22.38 24.80 45.61
N ASN A 346 21.87 23.84 46.41
CA ASN A 346 21.07 23.85 47.66
C ASN A 346 21.26 22.54 48.45
N ASP A 347 20.97 22.63 49.75
CA ASP A 347 20.76 21.58 50.75
C ASP A 347 19.24 21.34 50.85
N ASP A 348 18.78 20.09 50.87
CA ASP A 348 17.42 19.74 51.33
C ASP A 348 17.34 18.26 51.75
N LEU A 349 16.95 18.07 53.02
CA LEU A 349 16.60 16.82 53.70
C LEU A 349 15.36 16.17 53.09
N PHE A 350 15.30 14.83 53.01
CA PHE A 350 14.05 14.07 53.19
C PHE A 350 14.29 12.63 53.71
N ASP A 351 13.71 12.40 54.90
CA ASP A 351 13.09 11.21 55.50
C ASP A 351 13.82 9.87 55.75
N ASN A 352 13.77 9.50 57.02
CA ASN A 352 14.55 8.47 57.72
C ASN A 352 13.64 7.43 58.42
N GLU A 353 12.44 7.13 57.88
CA GLU A 353 11.41 6.36 58.62
C GLU A 353 10.97 5.03 57.99
N THR A 354 11.47 4.64 56.82
CA THR A 354 10.97 3.44 56.11
C THR A 354 11.84 2.20 56.27
N ILE A 355 12.98 2.31 56.95
CA ILE A 355 13.95 1.19 57.08
C ILE A 355 13.61 0.27 58.27
N SER A 356 12.76 0.70 59.20
CA SER A 356 12.60 0.00 60.49
C SER A 356 11.56 -1.14 60.52
N ASN A 357 10.81 -1.41 59.44
CA ASN A 357 9.62 -2.30 59.48
C ASN A 357 9.64 -3.52 58.54
N ARG A 358 10.79 -3.97 58.03
CA ARG A 358 10.85 -5.19 57.18
C ARG A 358 11.88 -6.24 57.63
N LEU A 359 12.11 -6.32 58.94
CA LEU A 359 13.00 -7.30 59.58
C LEU A 359 12.23 -8.16 60.60
N GLN A 360 11.16 -8.82 60.18
CA GLN A 360 10.52 -9.88 60.95
C GLN A 360 9.98 -10.93 59.98
N ASP A 361 10.82 -11.89 59.63
CA ASP A 361 10.46 -13.29 59.34
C ASP A 361 11.67 -14.03 58.78
N MET A 362 12.58 -14.49 59.65
CA MET A 362 13.43 -15.68 59.43
C MET A 362 14.12 -16.06 60.76
N PRO A 363 13.75 -17.18 61.42
CA PRO A 363 14.33 -17.58 62.71
C PRO A 363 15.82 -17.97 62.66
N ASP A 364 16.39 -18.11 61.46
CA ASP A 364 17.82 -18.39 61.26
C ASP A 364 18.73 -17.15 61.36
N PHE A 365 18.16 -15.94 61.21
CA PHE A 365 18.93 -14.70 61.28
C PHE A 365 19.33 -14.35 62.72
N GLU A 366 18.39 -14.47 63.66
CA GLU A 366 18.62 -14.17 65.09
C GLU A 366 19.76 -15.02 65.68
N ARG A 367 19.82 -16.30 65.30
CA ARG A 367 20.84 -17.24 65.79
C ARG A 367 22.24 -16.94 65.24
N ARG A 368 22.34 -16.54 63.96
CA ARG A 368 23.62 -16.17 63.35
C ARG A 368 24.07 -14.78 63.81
N PHE A 369 23.14 -13.86 63.99
CA PHE A 369 23.42 -12.52 64.50
C PHE A 369 23.89 -12.56 65.96
N SER A 370 23.28 -13.39 66.81
CA SER A 370 23.75 -13.54 68.21
C SER A 370 25.12 -14.22 68.31
N GLN A 371 25.43 -15.18 67.43
CA GLN A 371 26.77 -15.78 67.34
C GLN A 371 27.85 -14.79 66.87
N VAL A 372 27.51 -13.92 65.91
CA VAL A 372 28.46 -12.90 65.43
C VAL A 372 28.67 -11.81 66.47
N ASN A 373 27.62 -11.38 67.18
CA ASN A 373 27.77 -10.41 68.27
C ASN A 373 28.55 -10.97 69.46
N THR A 374 28.37 -12.25 69.82
CA THR A 374 29.18 -12.87 70.90
C THR A 374 30.66 -13.01 70.50
N MET A 375 30.96 -13.32 69.24
CA MET A 375 32.34 -13.31 68.75
C MET A 375 32.93 -11.88 68.72
N LEU A 376 32.14 -10.88 68.32
CA LEU A 376 32.57 -9.48 68.29
C LEU A 376 32.87 -8.94 69.69
N ASP A 377 32.03 -9.27 70.68
CA ASP A 377 32.24 -8.89 72.08
C ASP A 377 33.46 -9.61 72.69
N GLN A 378 33.72 -10.87 72.31
CA GLN A 378 34.94 -11.57 72.70
C GLN A 378 36.19 -10.90 72.12
N THR A 379 36.20 -10.57 70.82
CA THR A 379 37.35 -9.90 70.19
C THR A 379 37.55 -8.49 70.76
N ARG A 380 36.47 -7.77 71.09
CA ARG A 380 36.57 -6.46 71.77
C ARG A 380 37.17 -6.60 73.17
N SER A 381 36.74 -7.58 73.96
CA SER A 381 37.30 -7.82 75.29
C SER A 381 38.78 -8.20 75.24
N GLU A 382 39.19 -9.05 74.30
CA GLU A 382 40.61 -9.40 74.09
C GLU A 382 41.43 -8.19 73.65
N THR A 383 40.86 -7.34 72.81
CA THR A 383 41.49 -6.09 72.38
C THR A 383 41.67 -5.13 73.55
N ASP A 384 40.67 -5.00 74.43
CA ASP A 384 40.75 -4.13 75.61
C ASP A 384 41.76 -4.66 76.65
N ASP A 385 41.85 -5.97 76.83
CA ASP A 385 42.85 -6.60 77.72
C ASP A 385 44.28 -6.46 77.17
N LEU A 386 44.47 -6.57 75.85
CA LEU A 386 45.75 -6.27 75.21
C LEU A 386 46.13 -4.80 75.35
N HIS A 387 45.18 -3.86 75.17
CA HIS A 387 45.43 -2.44 75.39
C HIS A 387 45.79 -2.13 76.85
N ARG A 388 45.14 -2.77 77.83
CA ARG A 388 45.52 -2.64 79.25
C ARG A 388 46.90 -3.21 79.54
N THR A 389 47.26 -4.33 78.91
CA THR A 389 48.58 -4.95 79.08
C THR A 389 49.69 -4.08 78.48
N ILE A 390 49.45 -3.48 77.31
CA ILE A 390 50.36 -2.52 76.68
C ILE A 390 50.52 -1.28 77.56
N ALA A 391 49.41 -0.69 78.03
CA ALA A 391 49.47 0.46 78.93
C ALA A 391 50.21 0.16 80.25
N GLY A 392 50.06 -1.06 80.78
CA GLY A 392 50.82 -1.54 81.95
C GLY A 392 52.32 -1.67 81.67
N LYS A 393 52.69 -2.23 80.50
CA LYS A 393 54.10 -2.34 80.09
C LYS A 393 54.74 -0.98 79.80
N ASP A 394 53.99 -0.03 79.26
CA ASP A 394 54.45 1.35 79.06
C ASP A 394 54.70 2.07 80.39
N ALA A 395 53.86 1.84 81.40
CA ALA A 395 54.06 2.38 82.73
C ALA A 395 55.30 1.78 83.43
N GLU A 396 55.54 0.48 83.30
CA GLU A 396 56.77 -0.18 83.79
C GLU A 396 58.02 0.38 83.10
N LEU A 397 58.00 0.54 81.77
CA LEU A 397 59.08 1.14 81.00
C LEU A 397 59.36 2.59 81.43
N MET A 398 58.31 3.36 81.72
CA MET A 398 58.46 4.73 82.19
C MET A 398 59.03 4.80 83.61
N GLN A 399 58.68 3.87 84.50
CA GLN A 399 59.31 3.75 85.82
C GLN A 399 60.78 3.36 85.71
N GLU A 400 61.12 2.41 84.85
CA GLU A 400 62.51 1.98 84.66
C GLU A 400 63.38 3.10 84.05
N ARG A 401 62.81 3.90 83.15
CA ARG A 401 63.47 5.08 82.58
C ARG A 401 63.71 6.16 83.65
N ASN A 402 62.73 6.40 84.51
CA ASN A 402 62.88 7.32 85.65
C ASN A 402 63.88 6.81 86.70
N HIS A 403 63.94 5.49 86.94
CA HIS A 403 64.93 4.88 87.83
C HIS A 403 66.36 5.05 87.28
N ARG A 404 66.53 4.85 85.96
CA ARG A 404 67.81 5.03 85.28
C ARG A 404 68.31 6.47 85.32
N LEU A 405 67.42 7.45 85.13
CA LEU A 405 67.74 8.87 85.24
C LEU A 405 68.20 9.26 86.65
N ARG A 406 67.58 8.70 87.71
CA ARG A 406 68.03 8.93 89.09
C ARG A 406 69.42 8.34 89.38
N ILE A 407 69.72 7.17 88.84
CA ILE A 407 71.04 6.54 88.97
C ILE A 407 72.09 7.37 88.22
N GLU A 408 71.76 7.87 87.03
CA GLU A 408 72.65 8.74 86.24
C GLU A 408 72.93 10.07 86.96
N GLU A 409 71.93 10.64 87.63
CA GLU A 409 72.08 11.86 88.43
C GLU A 409 72.93 11.64 89.70
N GLN A 410 72.79 10.49 90.36
CA GLN A 410 73.65 10.08 91.49
C GLN A 410 75.10 9.85 91.06
N LEU A 411 75.32 9.21 89.91
CA LEU A 411 76.66 9.04 89.32
C LEU A 411 77.27 10.37 88.89
N ARG A 412 76.48 11.31 88.35
CA ARG A 412 76.93 12.68 88.05
C ARG A 412 77.31 13.45 89.32
N GLN A 413 76.60 13.29 90.42
CA GLN A 413 76.97 13.90 91.72
C GLN A 413 78.23 13.27 92.32
N GLN A 414 78.45 11.96 92.17
CA GLN A 414 79.68 11.28 92.63
C GLN A 414 80.91 11.65 91.79
N LEU A 415 80.75 11.82 90.46
CA LEU A 415 81.81 12.28 89.55
C LEU A 415 82.10 13.80 89.68
N SER A 416 81.11 14.59 90.10
CA SER A 416 81.28 16.02 90.40
C SER A 416 82.02 16.28 91.71
N ASN A 417 82.04 15.31 92.64
CA ASN A 417 82.71 15.42 93.94
C ASN A 417 84.18 14.93 93.94
N GLN A 418 84.74 14.57 92.78
CA GLN A 418 86.08 13.96 92.68
C GLN A 418 87.07 14.72 91.77
N LYS A 419 86.87 16.04 91.61
CA LYS A 419 87.80 16.98 90.94
C LYS A 419 87.97 18.30 91.68
N SER A 420 88.11 18.27 93.00
CA SER A 420 88.59 19.41 93.79
C SER A 420 89.35 18.94 95.03
N ILE A 421 90.47 19.59 95.31
CA ILE A 421 91.36 19.54 96.50
C ILE A 421 92.71 18.83 96.27
N GLU A 422 93.66 19.61 95.76
CA GLU A 422 95.06 19.62 96.18
C GLU A 422 95.16 20.37 97.54
N GLU A 423 95.93 19.78 98.47
CA GLU A 423 96.92 20.44 99.37
C GLU A 423 96.44 21.18 100.67
N ILE A 424 97.07 21.13 101.88
CA ILE A 424 98.49 20.91 102.30
C ILE A 424 98.59 20.77 103.88
N HIS A 425 99.48 19.87 104.38
CA HIS A 425 100.45 19.96 105.54
C HIS A 425 100.01 20.03 107.03
N ALA A 426 100.83 19.73 108.08
CA ALA A 426 102.14 19.07 108.36
C ALA A 426 102.42 19.14 109.90
N LEU A 427 103.57 18.59 110.39
CA LEU A 427 104.39 18.83 111.63
C LEU A 427 104.68 17.53 112.44
N ASP A 428 105.87 17.24 112.99
CA ASP A 428 107.18 17.92 113.11
C ASP A 428 108.31 16.92 113.51
N ASN A 429 109.56 17.42 113.46
CA ASN A 429 110.90 16.86 113.72
C ASN A 429 111.20 16.51 115.22
N LYS A 430 112.37 16.09 115.75
CA LYS A 430 113.80 15.94 115.35
C LYS A 430 114.61 15.19 116.44
N THR A 431 115.61 14.39 116.03
CA THR A 431 116.99 14.14 116.58
C THR A 431 117.29 13.89 118.08
N ASN A 432 118.15 12.88 118.37
CA ASN A 432 119.55 13.09 118.85
C ASN A 432 120.38 11.78 118.91
N SER A 433 121.71 11.93 119.04
CA SER A 433 122.77 11.02 118.58
C SER A 433 123.59 10.35 119.71
N ASN A 434 124.02 9.09 119.44
CA ASN A 434 125.26 8.37 119.82
C ASN A 434 125.61 7.98 121.28
N GLU A 435 125.69 6.65 121.50
CA GLU A 435 126.73 5.87 122.24
C GLU A 435 126.54 4.36 121.88
N LYS A 436 127.01 3.87 120.73
CA LYS A 436 128.29 3.23 120.38
C LYS A 436 128.60 1.85 121.03
N PHE A 437 128.59 0.86 120.13
CA PHE A 437 129.41 -0.37 120.02
C PHE A 437 128.89 -1.74 120.50
N ASP A 438 128.24 -1.90 121.65
CA ASP A 438 127.90 -3.27 122.11
C ASP A 438 126.55 -3.81 121.59
N LYS A 439 125.59 -2.94 121.22
CA LYS A 439 124.32 -3.35 120.58
C LYS A 439 124.46 -3.66 119.09
N LEU A 440 125.57 -3.28 118.46
CA LEU A 440 125.77 -3.36 117.00
C LEU A 440 125.94 -4.81 116.51
N LEU A 441 126.45 -5.70 117.36
CA LEU A 441 126.63 -7.13 117.03
C LEU A 441 125.30 -7.90 117.06
N GLU A 442 124.38 -7.52 117.96
CA GLU A 442 123.06 -8.13 118.09
C GLU A 442 122.11 -7.66 116.99
N THR A 443 122.18 -6.37 116.61
CA THR A 443 121.42 -5.82 115.48
C THR A 443 121.85 -6.38 114.13
N TYR A 444 123.13 -6.75 113.95
CA TYR A 444 123.60 -7.32 112.68
C TYR A 444 123.04 -8.74 112.42
N ASN A 445 122.89 -9.55 113.48
CA ASN A 445 122.25 -10.86 113.35
C ASN A 445 120.74 -10.75 113.10
N GLN A 446 120.05 -9.81 113.77
CA GLN A 446 118.61 -9.56 113.53
C GLN A 446 118.33 -9.03 112.11
N LEU A 447 119.13 -8.11 111.58
CA LEU A 447 118.94 -7.57 110.23
C LEU A 447 119.12 -8.62 109.12
N ARG A 448 120.01 -9.60 109.35
CA ARG A 448 120.25 -10.70 108.39
C ARG A 448 119.05 -11.64 108.32
N GLU A 449 118.42 -11.92 109.45
CA GLU A 449 117.20 -12.74 109.53
C GLU A 449 116.00 -12.01 108.92
N GLU A 450 115.85 -10.71 109.18
CA GLU A 450 114.83 -9.88 108.53
C GLU A 450 115.01 -9.80 107.01
N HIS A 451 116.23 -9.70 106.50
CA HIS A 451 116.48 -9.66 105.05
C HIS A 451 116.10 -10.96 104.34
N PHE A 452 116.21 -12.12 105.01
CA PHE A 452 115.72 -13.40 104.50
C PHE A 452 114.19 -13.47 104.49
N VAL A 453 113.52 -12.91 105.49
CA VAL A 453 112.04 -12.83 105.54
C VAL A 453 111.51 -11.87 104.48
N VAL A 454 112.18 -10.73 104.25
CA VAL A 454 111.82 -9.75 103.21
C VAL A 454 112.00 -10.35 101.82
N LEU A 455 113.09 -11.09 101.55
CA LEU A 455 113.28 -11.78 100.26
C LEU A 455 112.23 -12.88 100.02
N ARG A 456 111.81 -13.59 101.07
CA ARG A 456 110.72 -14.58 100.97
C ARG A 456 109.37 -13.90 100.67
N ARG A 457 109.05 -12.79 101.35
CA ARG A 457 107.86 -11.98 101.06
C ARG A 457 107.90 -11.34 99.67
N GLU A 458 109.06 -10.86 99.21
CA GLU A 458 109.20 -10.28 97.87
C GLU A 458 108.97 -11.33 96.78
N ASN A 459 109.46 -12.55 96.97
CA ASN A 459 109.17 -13.67 96.07
C ASN A 459 107.71 -14.13 96.12
N GLU A 460 107.09 -14.16 97.31
CA GLU A 460 105.66 -14.47 97.46
C GLU A 460 104.78 -13.39 96.78
N SER A 461 105.04 -12.10 97.02
CA SER A 461 104.31 -11.01 96.37
C SER A 461 104.54 -10.94 94.86
N LYS A 462 105.74 -11.24 94.36
CA LYS A 462 105.99 -11.36 92.90
C LYS A 462 105.17 -12.49 92.28
N LYS A 463 105.04 -13.62 92.99
CA LYS A 463 104.25 -14.77 92.53
C LYS A 463 102.75 -14.46 92.52
N GLU A 464 102.25 -13.81 93.57
CA GLU A 464 100.87 -13.31 93.63
C GLU A 464 100.57 -12.27 92.53
N LEU A 465 101.52 -11.37 92.25
CA LEU A 465 101.38 -10.38 91.18
C LEU A 465 101.34 -11.04 89.79
N THR A 466 102.15 -12.08 89.56
CA THR A 466 102.09 -12.84 88.30
C THR A 466 100.79 -13.62 88.15
N ASP A 467 100.30 -14.23 89.23
CA ASP A 467 99.03 -14.97 89.21
C ASP A 467 97.83 -14.02 89.02
N PHE A 468 97.85 -12.86 89.67
CA PHE A 468 96.83 -11.82 89.49
C PHE A 468 96.84 -11.25 88.07
N ASN A 469 98.02 -10.96 87.50
CA ASN A 469 98.12 -10.50 86.12
C ASN A 469 97.62 -11.55 85.13
N GLN A 470 97.89 -12.85 85.35
CA GLN A 470 97.34 -13.92 84.53
C GLN A 470 95.82 -14.05 84.65
N GLN A 471 95.24 -13.85 85.84
CA GLN A 471 93.79 -13.82 86.01
C GLN A 471 93.17 -12.59 85.34
N PHE A 472 93.81 -11.43 85.46
CA PHE A 472 93.35 -10.18 84.85
C PHE A 472 93.37 -10.26 83.32
N THR A 473 94.42 -10.84 82.72
CA THR A 473 94.47 -11.06 81.26
C THR A 473 93.38 -12.00 80.79
N LYS A 474 93.11 -13.11 81.51
CA LYS A 474 92.02 -14.03 81.19
C LYS A 474 90.64 -13.36 81.27
N LEU A 475 90.37 -12.60 82.34
CA LEU A 475 89.11 -11.88 82.50
C LEU A 475 88.92 -10.82 81.40
N LYS A 476 90.00 -10.12 81.01
CA LYS A 476 89.97 -9.15 79.91
C LYS A 476 89.67 -9.83 78.58
N GLU A 477 90.32 -10.95 78.29
CA GLU A 477 90.05 -11.75 77.09
C GLU A 477 88.60 -12.26 77.06
N ASP A 478 88.09 -12.80 78.16
CA ASP A 478 86.69 -13.27 78.25
C ASP A 478 85.68 -12.11 78.12
N SER A 479 85.97 -10.93 78.66
CA SER A 479 85.15 -9.74 78.48
C SER A 479 85.10 -9.32 77.00
N THR A 480 86.25 -9.29 76.32
CA THR A 480 86.29 -8.93 74.89
C THR A 480 85.59 -9.96 74.00
N LYS A 481 85.64 -11.26 74.34
CA LYS A 481 84.88 -12.29 73.63
C LYS A 481 83.38 -12.09 73.77
N LYS A 482 82.88 -11.85 74.99
CA LYS A 482 81.45 -11.59 75.22
C LYS A 482 80.96 -10.31 74.54
N GLU A 483 81.78 -9.27 74.49
CA GLU A 483 81.45 -8.03 73.79
C GLU A 483 81.34 -8.25 72.27
N ASN A 484 82.25 -9.03 71.69
CA ASN A 484 82.19 -9.41 70.27
C ASN A 484 80.97 -10.30 69.96
N GLU A 485 80.65 -11.27 70.80
CA GLU A 485 79.45 -12.11 70.67
C GLU A 485 78.17 -11.27 70.75
N PHE A 486 78.11 -10.30 71.67
CA PHE A 486 76.99 -9.38 71.78
C PHE A 486 76.81 -8.52 70.53
N ASN A 487 77.90 -7.94 70.02
CA ASN A 487 77.86 -7.11 68.80
C ASN A 487 77.42 -7.92 67.57
N GLN A 488 77.91 -9.16 67.41
CA GLN A 488 77.46 -10.03 66.34
C GLN A 488 75.98 -10.38 66.44
N ASN A 489 75.47 -10.63 67.64
CA ASN A 489 74.04 -10.89 67.84
C ASN A 489 73.18 -9.63 67.60
N TYR A 490 73.68 -8.45 67.98
CA TYR A 490 73.02 -7.17 67.73
C TYR A 490 72.90 -6.87 66.23
N GLU A 491 73.95 -7.11 65.45
CA GLU A 491 73.90 -6.97 63.99
C GLU A 491 72.93 -7.96 63.33
N LYS A 492 72.93 -9.22 63.76
CA LYS A 492 71.97 -10.22 63.27
C LYS A 492 70.53 -9.80 63.52
N LEU A 493 70.23 -9.34 64.74
CA LEU A 493 68.90 -8.88 65.11
C LEU A 493 68.46 -7.65 64.29
N ASN A 494 69.35 -6.70 64.05
CA ASN A 494 69.04 -5.53 63.22
C ASN A 494 68.74 -5.91 61.76
N ASN A 495 69.48 -6.86 61.20
CA ASN A 495 69.22 -7.37 59.86
C ASN A 495 67.86 -8.08 59.77
N GLU A 496 67.48 -8.85 60.79
CA GLU A 496 66.18 -9.52 60.86
C GLU A 496 65.03 -8.51 60.99
N ILE A 497 65.20 -7.46 61.82
CA ILE A 497 64.23 -6.35 61.92
C ILE A 497 64.06 -5.64 60.58
N PHE A 498 65.17 -5.41 59.85
CA PHE A 498 65.11 -4.77 58.53
C PHE A 498 64.32 -5.63 57.52
N GLN A 499 64.57 -6.94 57.47
CA GLN A 499 63.83 -7.86 56.60
C GLN A 499 62.34 -7.94 56.96
N LEU A 500 62.00 -7.95 58.26
CA LEU A 500 60.61 -7.95 58.71
C LEU A 500 59.89 -6.65 58.34
N ARG A 501 60.56 -5.50 58.37
CA ARG A 501 59.98 -4.23 57.90
C ARG A 501 59.70 -4.25 56.41
N GLN A 502 60.67 -4.72 55.62
CA GLN A 502 60.49 -4.83 54.17
C GLN A 502 59.31 -5.74 53.80
N THR A 503 59.21 -6.91 54.45
CA THR A 503 58.08 -7.84 54.18
C THR A 503 56.74 -7.27 54.64
N ASN A 504 56.71 -6.50 55.74
CA ASN A 504 55.50 -5.83 56.19
C ASN A 504 55.02 -4.74 55.22
N ASP A 505 55.95 -3.96 54.64
CA ASP A 505 55.62 -2.94 53.63
C ASP A 505 55.06 -3.60 52.35
N GLU A 506 55.68 -4.69 51.88
CA GLU A 506 55.19 -5.47 50.73
C GLU A 506 53.78 -6.06 50.99
N LEU A 507 53.51 -6.53 52.20
CA LEU A 507 52.19 -7.01 52.59
C LEU A 507 51.15 -5.89 52.65
N GLN A 508 51.51 -4.70 53.12
CA GLN A 508 50.62 -3.53 53.12
C GLN A 508 50.23 -3.12 51.69
N ASP A 509 51.20 -3.04 50.78
CA ASP A 509 50.93 -2.75 49.37
C ASP A 509 49.99 -3.80 48.76
N ARG A 510 50.19 -5.08 49.09
CA ARG A 510 49.33 -6.16 48.61
C ARG A 510 47.90 -6.06 49.13
N ILE A 511 47.73 -5.71 50.41
CA ILE A 511 46.41 -5.49 51.02
C ILE A 511 45.70 -4.31 50.34
N GLN A 512 46.41 -3.23 50.03
CA GLN A 512 45.84 -2.07 49.36
C GLN A 512 45.33 -2.42 47.96
N ILE A 513 46.11 -3.17 47.17
CA ILE A 513 45.70 -3.65 45.84
C ILE A 513 44.43 -4.52 45.95
N LEU A 514 44.44 -5.52 46.84
CA LEU A 514 43.26 -6.40 47.02
C LEU A 514 42.02 -5.63 47.48
N THR A 515 42.19 -4.56 48.26
CA THR A 515 41.09 -3.69 48.69
C THR A 515 40.50 -2.93 47.49
N THR A 516 41.34 -2.41 46.59
CA THR A 516 40.86 -1.75 45.36
C THR A 516 40.12 -2.72 44.43
N GLU A 517 40.68 -3.92 44.21
CA GLU A 517 40.02 -4.95 43.39
C GLU A 517 38.66 -5.36 43.97
N ARG A 518 38.58 -5.53 45.30
CA ARG A 518 37.31 -5.84 45.98
C ARG A 518 36.25 -4.77 45.74
N ASN A 519 36.63 -3.50 45.84
CA ASN A 519 35.71 -2.37 45.62
C ASN A 519 35.21 -2.33 44.17
N ASP A 520 36.09 -2.59 43.21
CA ASP A 520 35.72 -2.68 41.79
C ASP A 520 34.75 -3.83 41.52
N PHE A 521 35.00 -5.03 42.07
CA PHE A 521 34.08 -6.16 41.98
C PHE A 521 32.72 -5.88 42.60
N GLN A 522 32.69 -5.18 43.74
CA GLN A 522 31.46 -4.78 44.39
C GLN A 522 30.66 -3.79 43.53
N SER A 523 31.33 -2.81 42.91
CA SER A 523 30.70 -1.87 41.97
C SER A 523 30.09 -2.59 40.76
N ILE A 524 30.81 -3.57 40.19
CA ILE A 524 30.32 -4.38 39.07
C ILE A 524 29.09 -5.18 39.50
N THR A 525 29.11 -5.78 40.69
CA THR A 525 28.02 -6.61 41.20
C THR A 525 26.73 -5.80 41.40
N ILE A 526 26.84 -4.58 41.92
CA ILE A 526 25.68 -3.67 42.06
C ILE A 526 25.08 -3.36 40.69
N LYS A 527 25.91 -2.95 39.71
CA LYS A 527 25.45 -2.63 38.35
C LYS A 527 24.83 -3.84 37.64
N THR A 528 25.35 -5.05 37.87
CA THR A 528 24.74 -6.27 37.30
C THR A 528 23.40 -6.58 37.92
N ASN A 529 23.24 -6.37 39.23
CA ASN A 529 21.96 -6.61 39.91
C ASN A 529 20.88 -5.60 39.48
N GLU A 530 21.24 -4.34 39.24
CA GLU A 530 20.33 -3.35 38.67
C GLU A 530 19.83 -3.76 37.28
N ARG A 531 20.74 -4.18 36.41
CA ARG A 531 20.38 -4.70 35.07
C ARG A 531 19.49 -5.95 35.13
N ILE A 532 19.71 -6.85 36.09
CA ILE A 532 18.87 -8.02 36.27
C ILE A 532 17.43 -7.59 36.62
N ARG A 533 17.25 -6.62 37.53
CA ARG A 533 15.92 -6.10 37.89
C ARG A 533 15.21 -5.45 36.69
N GLU A 534 15.93 -4.67 35.88
CA GLU A 534 15.36 -4.08 34.65
C GLU A 534 14.87 -5.16 33.68
N ILE A 535 15.64 -6.23 33.50
CA ILE A 535 15.27 -7.36 32.64
C ILE A 535 14.05 -8.10 33.22
N GLU A 536 13.97 -8.30 34.52
CA GLU A 536 12.82 -8.93 35.18
C GLU A 536 11.54 -8.11 35.00
N HIS A 537 11.62 -6.78 35.17
CA HIS A 537 10.48 -5.91 34.94
C HIS A 537 10.03 -5.93 33.46
N ALA A 538 10.98 -5.89 32.52
CA ALA A 538 10.68 -6.00 31.10
C ALA A 538 10.03 -7.35 30.76
N LYS A 539 10.53 -8.45 31.35
CA LYS A 539 9.96 -9.79 31.18
C LYS A 539 8.51 -9.84 31.64
N GLN A 540 8.19 -9.28 32.81
CA GLN A 540 6.83 -9.25 33.33
C GLN A 540 5.88 -8.47 32.41
N SER A 541 6.31 -7.32 31.90
CA SER A 541 5.54 -6.54 30.92
C SER A 541 5.28 -7.31 29.62
N PHE A 542 6.26 -8.07 29.12
CA PHE A 542 6.05 -8.93 27.96
C PHE A 542 5.11 -10.11 28.21
N GLU A 543 5.13 -10.70 29.42
CA GLU A 543 4.21 -11.78 29.80
C GLU A 543 2.76 -11.28 29.87
N GLU A 544 2.52 -10.07 30.38
CA GLU A 544 1.20 -9.43 30.36
C GLU A 544 0.72 -9.18 28.93
N ARG A 545 1.60 -8.66 28.06
CA ARG A 545 1.26 -8.42 26.65
C ARG A 545 0.96 -9.72 25.90
N LEU A 546 1.65 -10.82 26.22
CA LEU A 546 1.36 -12.14 25.65
C LEU A 546 -0.04 -12.63 26.03
N LYS A 547 -0.48 -12.44 27.28
CA LYS A 547 -1.83 -12.79 27.72
C LYS A 547 -2.91 -11.98 26.98
N GLU A 548 -2.67 -10.69 26.77
CA GLU A 548 -3.58 -9.85 25.97
C GLU A 548 -3.68 -10.34 24.52
N LEU A 549 -2.54 -10.66 23.89
CA LEU A 549 -2.48 -11.20 22.53
C LEU A 549 -3.20 -12.55 22.41
N GLU A 550 -3.14 -13.42 23.42
CA GLU A 550 -3.88 -14.68 23.46
C GLU A 550 -5.40 -14.46 23.58
N SER A 551 -5.81 -13.46 24.37
CA SER A 551 -7.22 -13.06 24.46
C SER A 551 -7.74 -12.51 23.13
N ASP A 552 -6.99 -11.62 22.49
CA ASP A 552 -7.33 -11.05 21.18
C ASP A 552 -7.39 -12.12 20.10
N LYS A 553 -6.45 -13.08 20.10
CA LYS A 553 -6.45 -14.23 19.18
C LYS A 553 -7.73 -15.06 19.34
N SER A 554 -8.18 -15.28 20.57
CA SER A 554 -9.40 -16.04 20.85
C SER A 554 -10.65 -15.29 20.38
N ARG A 555 -10.72 -13.97 20.59
CA ARG A 555 -11.80 -13.12 20.07
C ARG A 555 -11.85 -13.15 18.55
N LEU A 556 -10.71 -12.95 17.88
CA LEU A 556 -10.63 -13.01 16.41
C LEU A 556 -11.02 -14.38 15.84
N HIS A 557 -10.74 -15.47 16.57
CA HIS A 557 -11.17 -16.80 16.14
C HIS A 557 -12.69 -16.97 16.20
N SER A 558 -13.33 -16.43 17.27
CA SER A 558 -14.78 -16.37 17.38
C SER A 558 -15.40 -15.51 16.26
N ASP A 559 -14.85 -14.33 16.01
CA ASP A 559 -15.34 -13.44 14.95
C ASP A 559 -15.21 -14.11 13.58
N LYS A 560 -14.08 -14.76 13.29
CA LYS A 560 -13.88 -15.54 12.07
C LYS A 560 -14.96 -16.60 11.89
N PHE A 561 -15.26 -17.37 12.94
CA PHE A 561 -16.30 -18.40 12.88
C PHE A 561 -17.67 -17.79 12.56
N THR A 562 -18.02 -16.66 13.17
CA THR A 562 -19.30 -15.97 12.88
C THR A 562 -19.36 -15.44 11.44
N PHE A 563 -18.26 -14.93 10.90
CA PHE A 563 -18.20 -14.47 9.51
C PHE A 563 -18.30 -15.63 8.51
N GLU A 564 -17.66 -16.77 8.79
CA GLU A 564 -17.78 -17.97 7.95
C GLU A 564 -19.22 -18.49 7.91
N GLN A 565 -19.95 -18.44 9.03
CA GLN A 565 -21.36 -18.80 9.07
C GLN A 565 -22.22 -17.84 8.22
N LYS A 566 -22.04 -16.52 8.40
CA LYS A 566 -22.77 -15.51 7.61
C LYS A 566 -22.47 -15.61 6.11
N LEU A 567 -21.22 -15.94 5.75
CA LEU A 567 -20.84 -16.13 4.35
C LEU A 567 -21.59 -17.33 3.74
N LYS A 568 -21.68 -18.44 4.48
CA LYS A 568 -22.41 -19.63 4.03
C LYS A 568 -23.92 -19.37 3.88
N GLU A 569 -24.50 -18.59 4.78
CA GLU A 569 -25.90 -18.15 4.68
C GLU A 569 -26.12 -17.28 3.43
N ALA A 570 -25.26 -16.29 3.19
CA ALA A 570 -25.33 -15.42 2.01
C ALA A 570 -25.09 -16.18 0.69
N GLU A 571 -24.21 -17.19 0.68
CA GLU A 571 -24.02 -18.07 -0.48
C GLU A 571 -25.27 -18.91 -0.79
N GLY A 572 -25.99 -19.37 0.24
CA GLY A 572 -27.28 -20.03 0.12
C GLY A 572 -28.34 -19.12 -0.51
N GLU A 573 -28.54 -17.93 0.06
CA GLU A 573 -29.49 -16.93 -0.46
C GLU A 573 -29.21 -16.56 -1.91
N ARG A 574 -27.92 -16.40 -2.28
CA ARG A 574 -27.53 -16.12 -3.66
C ARG A 574 -27.90 -17.27 -4.61
N SER A 575 -27.76 -18.52 -4.16
CA SER A 575 -28.13 -19.70 -4.95
C SER A 575 -29.64 -19.73 -5.18
N ASP A 576 -30.44 -19.46 -4.15
CA ASP A 576 -31.89 -19.45 -4.24
C ASP A 576 -32.40 -18.35 -5.19
N LEU A 577 -31.85 -17.13 -5.08
CA LEU A 577 -32.16 -16.03 -6.01
C LEU A 577 -31.77 -16.36 -7.45
N PHE A 578 -30.66 -17.06 -7.67
CA PHE A 578 -30.26 -17.48 -9.00
C PHE A 578 -31.25 -18.49 -9.62
N HIS A 579 -31.75 -19.44 -8.82
CA HIS A 579 -32.79 -20.36 -9.26
C HIS A 579 -34.10 -19.63 -9.58
N GLN A 580 -34.51 -18.68 -8.74
CA GLN A 580 -35.72 -17.89 -8.97
C GLN A 580 -35.63 -17.03 -10.23
N ASN A 581 -34.49 -16.37 -10.48
CA ASN A 581 -34.27 -15.59 -11.70
C ASN A 581 -34.35 -16.47 -12.95
N ARG A 582 -33.76 -17.68 -12.90
CA ARG A 582 -33.81 -18.61 -14.02
C ARG A 582 -35.24 -19.07 -14.33
N GLU A 583 -36.04 -19.36 -13.31
CA GLU A 583 -37.46 -19.69 -13.47
C GLU A 583 -38.26 -18.51 -14.05
N GLN A 584 -37.96 -17.28 -13.64
CA GLN A 584 -38.57 -16.08 -14.24
C GLN A 584 -38.17 -15.87 -15.70
N GLU A 585 -36.92 -16.15 -16.07
CA GLU A 585 -36.46 -16.09 -17.47
C GLU A 585 -37.17 -17.13 -18.34
N GLU A 586 -37.33 -18.37 -17.86
CA GLU A 586 -38.08 -19.42 -18.58
C GLU A 586 -39.55 -19.01 -18.77
N ASN A 587 -40.22 -18.50 -17.74
CA ASN A 587 -41.59 -18.00 -17.85
C ASN A 587 -41.73 -16.81 -18.83
N LEU A 588 -40.72 -15.93 -18.91
CA LEU A 588 -40.73 -14.80 -19.83
C LEU A 588 -40.63 -15.26 -21.29
N ILE A 589 -39.83 -16.29 -21.56
CA ILE A 589 -39.71 -16.90 -22.90
C ILE A 589 -41.06 -17.46 -23.34
N ASP A 590 -41.76 -18.17 -22.46
CA ASP A 590 -43.09 -18.73 -22.76
C ASP A 590 -44.12 -17.63 -23.06
N LEU A 591 -44.13 -16.54 -22.29
CA LEU A 591 -45.00 -15.39 -22.53
C LEU A 591 -44.69 -14.67 -23.84
N ILE A 592 -43.41 -14.55 -24.22
CA ILE A 592 -43.02 -13.96 -25.51
C ILE A 592 -43.55 -14.84 -26.64
N HIS A 593 -43.42 -16.16 -26.53
CA HIS A 593 -43.95 -17.08 -27.54
C HIS A 593 -45.47 -16.98 -27.67
N GLU A 594 -46.20 -16.92 -26.55
CA GLU A 594 -47.66 -16.73 -26.58
C GLU A 594 -48.05 -15.41 -27.26
N ARG A 595 -47.31 -14.32 -26.96
CA ARG A 595 -47.54 -13.03 -27.61
C ARG A 595 -47.33 -13.11 -29.13
N GLU A 596 -46.25 -13.75 -29.60
CA GLU A 596 -45.99 -13.91 -31.04
C GLU A 596 -47.12 -14.69 -31.74
N VAL A 597 -47.64 -15.74 -31.10
CA VAL A 597 -48.78 -16.52 -31.61
C VAL A 597 -50.05 -15.67 -31.68
N LEU A 598 -50.30 -14.83 -30.69
CA LEU A 598 -51.46 -13.92 -30.70
C LEU A 598 -51.33 -12.83 -31.76
N GLU A 599 -50.13 -12.27 -31.95
CA GLU A 599 -49.86 -11.28 -33.00
C GLU A 599 -50.14 -11.85 -34.39
N GLN A 600 -49.72 -13.11 -34.65
CA GLN A 600 -50.04 -13.77 -35.92
C GLN A 600 -51.56 -13.94 -36.11
N LYS A 601 -52.29 -14.34 -35.07
CA LYS A 601 -53.76 -14.45 -35.15
C LYS A 601 -54.45 -13.12 -35.44
N VAL A 602 -53.92 -12.01 -34.93
CA VAL A 602 -54.45 -10.67 -35.23
C VAL A 602 -54.23 -10.34 -36.71
N ILE A 603 -53.04 -10.62 -37.25
CA ILE A 603 -52.75 -10.42 -38.68
C ILE A 603 -53.71 -11.22 -39.57
N ASP A 604 -53.92 -12.49 -39.25
CA ASP A 604 -54.83 -13.37 -40.00
C ASP A 604 -56.28 -12.85 -39.94
N LEU A 605 -56.73 -12.39 -38.76
CA LEU A 605 -58.07 -11.80 -38.60
C LEU A 605 -58.23 -10.51 -39.41
N GLU A 606 -57.23 -9.62 -39.42
CA GLU A 606 -57.26 -8.41 -40.24
C GLU A 606 -57.37 -8.71 -41.73
N GLU A 607 -56.69 -9.76 -42.22
CA GLU A 607 -56.79 -10.21 -43.60
C GLU A 607 -58.22 -10.68 -43.93
N THR A 608 -58.81 -11.51 -43.08
CA THR A 608 -60.21 -11.93 -43.27
C THR A 608 -61.17 -10.74 -43.28
N ILE A 609 -61.01 -9.77 -42.38
CA ILE A 609 -61.84 -8.55 -42.35
C ILE A 609 -61.73 -7.79 -43.68
N ARG A 610 -60.51 -7.65 -44.23
CA ARG A 610 -60.30 -7.01 -45.55
C ARG A 610 -61.02 -7.74 -46.67
N GLU A 611 -60.96 -9.07 -46.70
CA GLU A 611 -61.68 -9.87 -47.70
C GLU A 611 -63.20 -9.68 -47.63
N TRP A 612 -63.76 -9.69 -46.43
CA TRP A 612 -65.20 -9.48 -46.22
C TRP A 612 -65.63 -8.06 -46.59
N ALA A 613 -64.82 -7.05 -46.29
CA ALA A 613 -65.06 -5.68 -46.69
C ALA A 613 -65.12 -5.54 -48.23
N GLN A 614 -64.19 -6.18 -48.95
CA GLN A 614 -64.21 -6.18 -50.42
C GLN A 614 -65.45 -6.87 -50.99
N LYS A 615 -65.82 -8.04 -50.45
CA LYS A 615 -67.06 -8.74 -50.85
C LYS A 615 -68.30 -7.88 -50.63
N PHE A 616 -68.35 -7.11 -49.54
CA PHE A 616 -69.47 -6.23 -49.25
C PHE A 616 -69.60 -5.09 -50.28
N ILE A 617 -68.47 -4.49 -50.68
CA ILE A 617 -68.43 -3.48 -51.74
C ILE A 617 -68.96 -4.06 -53.07
N ASP A 618 -68.47 -5.22 -53.48
CA ASP A 618 -68.88 -5.89 -54.73
C ASP A 618 -70.40 -6.19 -54.76
N ILE A 619 -70.96 -6.63 -53.63
CA ILE A 619 -72.40 -6.90 -53.49
C ILE A 619 -73.20 -5.60 -53.59
N SER A 620 -72.78 -4.54 -52.90
CA SER A 620 -73.42 -3.22 -52.96
C SER A 620 -73.47 -2.67 -54.39
N ASP A 621 -72.37 -2.78 -55.14
CA ASP A 621 -72.31 -2.30 -56.52
C ASP A 621 -73.20 -3.11 -57.47
N ARG A 622 -73.27 -4.44 -57.27
CA ARG A 622 -74.24 -5.28 -58.01
C ARG A 622 -75.69 -4.88 -57.73
N GLN A 623 -76.02 -4.56 -56.49
CA GLN A 623 -77.39 -4.14 -56.13
C GLN A 623 -77.78 -2.82 -56.82
N LYS A 624 -76.88 -1.83 -56.84
CA LYS A 624 -77.10 -0.56 -57.55
C LYS A 624 -77.31 -0.76 -59.04
N LEU A 625 -76.50 -1.61 -59.67
CA LEU A 625 -76.64 -1.93 -61.10
C LEU A 625 -77.99 -2.61 -61.40
N MET A 626 -78.42 -3.52 -60.53
CA MET A 626 -79.71 -4.21 -60.69
C MET A 626 -80.90 -3.25 -60.58
N GLN A 627 -80.85 -2.29 -59.65
CA GLN A 627 -81.88 -1.24 -59.51
C GLN A 627 -81.97 -0.37 -60.77
N ALA A 628 -80.83 0.11 -61.29
CA ALA A 628 -80.80 0.91 -62.51
C ALA A 628 -81.35 0.14 -63.74
N ASN A 629 -81.06 -1.16 -63.84
CA ASN A 629 -81.63 -2.00 -64.88
C ASN A 629 -83.15 -2.17 -64.75
N HIS A 630 -83.65 -2.33 -63.52
CA HIS A 630 -85.09 -2.46 -63.26
C HIS A 630 -85.85 -1.19 -63.65
N GLU A 631 -85.37 -0.01 -63.28
CA GLU A 631 -85.99 1.28 -63.63
C GLU A 631 -86.06 1.50 -65.15
N ASN A 632 -84.96 1.18 -65.86
CA ASN A 632 -84.92 1.28 -67.33
C ASN A 632 -85.92 0.35 -68.00
N LEU A 633 -86.06 -0.89 -67.52
CA LEU A 633 -87.04 -1.84 -68.04
C LEU A 633 -88.47 -1.33 -67.86
N LEU A 634 -88.79 -0.78 -66.69
CA LEU A 634 -90.12 -0.27 -66.37
C LEU A 634 -90.49 0.94 -67.25
N LYS A 635 -89.53 1.83 -67.51
CA LYS A 635 -89.72 2.97 -68.43
C LYS A 635 -90.01 2.53 -69.87
N ASN A 636 -89.32 1.48 -70.35
CA ASN A 636 -89.54 0.93 -71.68
C ASN A 636 -90.92 0.28 -71.83
N LEU A 637 -91.34 -0.52 -70.84
CA LEU A 637 -92.67 -1.14 -70.82
C LEU A 637 -93.80 -0.11 -70.85
N LYS A 638 -93.69 0.97 -70.04
CA LYS A 638 -94.66 2.07 -70.02
C LYS A 638 -94.81 2.74 -71.39
N ARG A 639 -93.69 3.01 -72.08
CA ARG A 639 -93.69 3.59 -73.43
C ARG A 639 -94.39 2.67 -74.43
N GLN A 640 -94.12 1.36 -74.36
CA GLN A 640 -94.73 0.37 -75.25
C GLN A 640 -96.26 0.29 -75.04
N TYR A 641 -96.72 0.28 -73.79
CA TYR A 641 -98.15 0.22 -73.45
C TYR A 641 -98.93 1.43 -73.97
N LYS A 642 -98.38 2.65 -73.78
CA LYS A 642 -98.95 3.90 -74.31
C LYS A 642 -99.11 3.84 -75.84
N TYR A 643 -98.08 3.36 -76.54
CA TYR A 643 -98.10 3.22 -78.00
C TYR A 643 -99.21 2.26 -78.49
N SER A 644 -99.36 1.10 -77.83
CA SER A 644 -100.38 0.10 -78.19
C SER A 644 -101.82 0.61 -78.07
N ILE A 645 -102.16 1.34 -77.01
CA ILE A 645 -103.54 1.84 -76.81
C ILE A 645 -103.89 2.94 -77.80
N LEU A 646 -102.97 3.87 -78.07
CA LEU A 646 -103.20 4.90 -79.08
C LEU A 646 -103.40 4.28 -80.47
N THR A 647 -102.66 3.19 -80.78
CA THR A 647 -102.82 2.46 -82.05
C THR A 647 -104.20 1.83 -82.15
N TYR A 648 -104.67 1.21 -81.06
CA TYR A 648 -106.02 0.64 -80.99
C TYR A 648 -107.10 1.70 -81.26
N CYS A 649 -106.98 2.89 -80.65
CA CYS A 649 -107.93 3.97 -80.85
C CYS A 649 -107.96 4.49 -82.30
N ILE A 650 -106.78 4.61 -82.93
CA ILE A 650 -106.66 4.99 -84.35
C ILE A 650 -107.39 3.97 -85.24
N ASN A 651 -107.15 2.67 -85.02
CA ASN A 651 -107.79 1.60 -85.80
C ASN A 651 -109.32 1.61 -85.63
N GLN A 652 -109.83 1.81 -84.41
CA GLN A 652 -111.27 1.91 -84.15
C GLN A 652 -111.95 3.04 -84.95
N MET A 653 -111.29 4.19 -85.08
CA MET A 653 -111.83 5.30 -85.87
C MET A 653 -111.75 5.01 -87.38
N HIS A 654 -110.70 4.32 -87.84
CA HIS A 654 -110.62 3.84 -89.23
C HIS A 654 -111.75 2.87 -89.58
N ASP A 655 -112.04 1.90 -88.70
CA ASP A 655 -113.16 0.96 -88.88
C ASP A 655 -114.50 1.71 -88.98
N GLY A 656 -114.70 2.75 -88.15
CA GLY A 656 -115.85 3.65 -88.24
C GLY A 656 -115.97 4.36 -89.58
N ILE A 657 -114.85 4.84 -90.14
CA ILE A 657 -114.80 5.45 -91.48
C ILE A 657 -115.17 4.42 -92.55
N ASP A 658 -114.69 3.19 -92.46
CA ASP A 658 -114.99 2.15 -93.44
C ASP A 658 -116.47 1.72 -93.43
N GLN A 659 -117.11 1.67 -92.26
CA GLN A 659 -118.56 1.40 -92.15
C GLN A 659 -119.43 2.43 -92.89
N THR A 660 -118.96 3.66 -93.10
CA THR A 660 -119.72 4.69 -93.86
C THR A 660 -119.87 4.40 -95.35
N LYS A 661 -119.18 3.38 -95.88
CA LYS A 661 -119.27 2.94 -97.28
C LYS A 661 -120.48 2.02 -97.54
N ASP A 662 -121.16 1.55 -96.50
CA ASP A 662 -122.28 0.62 -96.60
C ASP A 662 -123.61 1.33 -96.93
N ILE A 663 -124.36 0.80 -97.91
CA ILE A 663 -125.49 1.45 -98.58
C ILE A 663 -126.77 1.40 -97.72
N ASP A 664 -126.88 0.44 -96.79
CA ASP A 664 -128.09 0.25 -95.95
C ASP A 664 -128.20 1.22 -94.76
N LEU A 665 -127.15 1.99 -94.45
CA LEU A 665 -127.19 3.06 -93.44
C LEU A 665 -128.14 4.22 -93.79
N PHE A 666 -128.57 4.30 -95.05
CA PHE A 666 -129.48 5.34 -95.57
C PHE A 666 -130.91 5.26 -95.01
N ASN A 667 -131.35 4.10 -94.50
CA ASN A 667 -132.74 3.86 -94.08
C ASN A 667 -132.97 3.98 -92.55
N SER A 668 -132.00 4.49 -91.81
CA SER A 668 -132.00 4.56 -90.36
C SER A 668 -132.56 5.91 -89.84
N LYS A 669 -133.74 5.89 -89.19
CA LYS A 669 -134.32 7.05 -88.48
C LYS A 669 -133.51 7.35 -87.21
N ARG A 670 -132.43 8.12 -87.33
CA ARG A 670 -131.60 8.55 -86.20
C ARG A 670 -131.81 10.03 -85.89
N SER A 671 -131.94 10.34 -84.60
CA SER A 671 -132.27 11.69 -84.10
C SER A 671 -131.04 12.61 -84.14
N LYS A 672 -131.27 13.85 -84.59
CA LYS A 672 -130.30 14.95 -84.65
C LYS A 672 -129.72 15.26 -83.27
N GLU A 673 -130.57 15.22 -82.24
CA GLU A 673 -130.23 15.49 -80.86
C GLU A 673 -129.15 14.53 -80.34
N TYR A 674 -129.15 13.28 -80.78
CA TYR A 674 -128.13 12.29 -80.43
C TYR A 674 -126.74 12.65 -81.01
N LEU A 675 -126.66 13.04 -82.29
CA LEU A 675 -125.38 13.44 -82.91
C LEU A 675 -124.81 14.71 -82.27
N LEU A 676 -125.68 15.66 -81.91
CA LEU A 676 -125.29 16.91 -81.26
C LEU A 676 -124.73 16.66 -79.85
N SER A 677 -125.35 15.74 -79.10
CA SER A 677 -124.85 15.25 -77.81
C SER A 677 -123.48 14.57 -77.96
N ARG A 678 -123.30 13.70 -78.96
CA ARG A 678 -122.01 13.04 -79.22
C ARG A 678 -120.89 14.03 -79.59
N LEU A 679 -121.18 15.04 -80.41
CA LEU A 679 -120.21 16.09 -80.77
C LEU A 679 -119.80 16.94 -79.54
N GLN A 680 -120.74 17.24 -78.65
CA GLN A 680 -120.43 17.93 -77.40
C GLN A 680 -119.53 17.07 -76.50
N ILE A 681 -119.84 15.78 -76.37
CA ILE A 681 -119.02 14.82 -75.62
C ILE A 681 -117.60 14.75 -76.22
N ALA A 682 -117.47 14.68 -77.54
CA ALA A 682 -116.15 14.65 -78.20
C ALA A 682 -115.34 15.93 -77.96
N ALA A 683 -115.98 17.11 -77.98
CA ALA A 683 -115.31 18.37 -77.69
C ALA A 683 -114.83 18.44 -76.24
N THR A 684 -115.65 17.96 -75.29
CA THR A 684 -115.25 17.88 -73.88
C THR A 684 -114.14 16.87 -73.65
N SER A 685 -114.22 15.66 -74.22
CA SER A 685 -113.20 14.63 -74.08
C SER A 685 -111.88 15.05 -74.72
N THR A 686 -111.91 15.76 -75.86
CA THR A 686 -110.68 16.33 -76.46
C THR A 686 -109.99 17.31 -75.51
N LYS A 687 -110.75 18.19 -74.86
CA LYS A 687 -110.20 19.13 -73.87
C LYS A 687 -109.62 18.40 -72.65
N THR A 688 -110.33 17.39 -72.14
CA THR A 688 -109.86 16.56 -71.03
C THR A 688 -108.56 15.82 -71.37
N ILE A 689 -108.47 15.22 -72.56
CA ILE A 689 -107.25 14.55 -73.05
C ILE A 689 -106.08 15.51 -73.10
N HIS A 690 -106.29 16.73 -73.61
CA HIS A 690 -105.26 17.76 -73.68
C HIS A 690 -104.77 18.19 -72.28
N ASP A 691 -105.70 18.44 -71.34
CA ASP A 691 -105.35 18.80 -69.96
C ASP A 691 -104.61 17.66 -69.24
N LEU A 692 -104.97 16.40 -69.52
CA LEU A 692 -104.30 15.22 -68.99
C LEU A 692 -102.91 15.00 -69.63
N TRP A 693 -102.77 15.27 -70.92
CA TRP A 693 -101.49 15.22 -71.63
C TRP A 693 -100.48 16.22 -71.06
N GLN A 694 -100.92 17.46 -70.83
CA GLN A 694 -100.07 18.50 -70.23
C GLN A 694 -99.65 18.13 -68.80
N ARG A 695 -100.55 17.55 -68.02
CA ARG A 695 -100.26 17.07 -66.66
C ARG A 695 -99.35 15.83 -66.60
N GLN A 696 -99.35 15.01 -67.65
CA GLN A 696 -98.48 13.84 -67.77
C GLN A 696 -96.98 14.20 -67.82
N LYS A 697 -96.64 15.48 -68.02
CA LYS A 697 -95.24 15.96 -68.03
C LYS A 697 -94.57 15.88 -66.67
N ASP A 698 -95.34 16.04 -65.59
CA ASP A 698 -94.80 16.26 -64.23
C ASP A 698 -95.40 15.32 -63.15
N SER A 699 -96.23 14.32 -63.49
CA SER A 699 -96.99 13.51 -62.50
C SER A 699 -97.31 12.05 -62.89
N ASP A 700 -97.70 11.28 -61.87
CA ASP A 700 -97.81 9.84 -61.64
C ASP A 700 -98.57 8.97 -62.68
N GLU A 701 -98.40 7.64 -62.53
CA GLU A 701 -99.06 6.57 -63.33
C GLU A 701 -100.58 6.74 -63.49
N SER A 702 -101.24 7.35 -62.49
CA SER A 702 -102.68 7.64 -62.50
C SER A 702 -103.09 8.56 -63.65
N ASP A 703 -102.29 9.57 -63.96
CA ASP A 703 -102.59 10.53 -65.02
C ASP A 703 -102.38 9.91 -66.41
N THR A 704 -101.41 9.00 -66.53
CA THR A 704 -101.17 8.23 -67.75
C THR A 704 -102.33 7.28 -68.06
N LEU A 705 -102.83 6.56 -67.05
CA LEU A 705 -103.97 5.65 -67.22
C LEU A 705 -105.24 6.42 -67.53
N SER A 706 -105.46 7.56 -66.84
CA SER A 706 -106.61 8.44 -67.08
C SER A 706 -106.58 9.03 -68.49
N PHE A 707 -105.41 9.47 -68.96
CA PHE A 707 -105.19 9.93 -70.34
C PHE A 707 -105.56 8.85 -71.36
N LEU A 708 -105.06 7.63 -71.17
CA LEU A 708 -105.30 6.51 -72.08
C LEU A 708 -106.78 6.10 -72.11
N ASN A 709 -107.45 6.07 -70.96
CA ASN A 709 -108.88 5.76 -70.87
C ASN A 709 -109.74 6.83 -71.56
N GLU A 710 -109.42 8.11 -71.38
CA GLU A 710 -110.14 9.20 -72.05
C GLU A 710 -109.90 9.16 -73.57
N CYS A 711 -108.70 8.77 -74.02
CA CYS A 711 -108.41 8.53 -75.44
C CYS A 711 -109.31 7.43 -76.03
N ILE A 712 -109.53 6.33 -75.30
CA ILE A 712 -110.46 5.26 -75.73
C ILE A 712 -111.90 5.80 -75.81
N ALA A 713 -112.33 6.58 -74.81
CA ALA A 713 -113.68 7.15 -74.76
C ALA A 713 -113.94 8.13 -75.92
N LEU A 714 -112.99 9.00 -76.23
CA LEU A 714 -113.08 9.91 -77.38
C LEU A 714 -113.09 9.14 -78.70
N ALA A 715 -112.24 8.12 -78.87
CA ALA A 715 -112.22 7.31 -80.09
C ALA A 715 -113.58 6.64 -80.37
N ASN A 716 -114.20 6.03 -79.35
CA ASN A 716 -115.54 5.46 -79.46
C ASN A 716 -116.60 6.52 -79.81
N THR A 717 -116.54 7.69 -79.17
CA THR A 717 -117.45 8.81 -79.44
C THR A 717 -117.26 9.33 -80.87
N MET A 718 -116.02 9.37 -81.37
CA MET A 718 -115.69 9.77 -82.73
C MET A 718 -116.16 8.76 -83.77
N THR A 719 -116.00 7.47 -83.51
CA THR A 719 -116.58 6.40 -84.34
C THR A 719 -118.10 6.55 -84.45
N ASP A 720 -118.79 6.81 -83.33
CA ASP A 720 -120.23 7.13 -83.33
C ASP A 720 -120.54 8.38 -84.18
N ILE A 721 -119.79 9.46 -84.04
CA ILE A 721 -119.98 10.69 -84.84
C ILE A 721 -119.83 10.42 -86.34
N ILE A 722 -118.82 9.63 -86.74
CA ILE A 722 -118.54 9.31 -88.14
C ILE A 722 -119.69 8.49 -88.74
N VAL A 723 -120.11 7.41 -88.05
CA VAL A 723 -121.17 6.50 -88.52
C VAL A 723 -122.55 7.19 -88.51
N HIS A 724 -122.91 7.86 -87.42
CA HIS A 724 -124.21 8.54 -87.30
C HIS A 724 -124.29 9.82 -88.15
N GLY A 725 -123.18 10.56 -88.30
CA GLY A 725 -123.09 11.74 -89.16
C GLY A 725 -123.40 11.40 -90.62
N LYS A 726 -122.90 10.25 -91.11
CA LYS A 726 -123.21 9.78 -92.48
C LYS A 726 -124.70 9.48 -92.67
N ALA A 727 -125.37 8.87 -91.68
CA ALA A 727 -126.79 8.55 -91.75
C ALA A 727 -127.70 9.81 -91.80
N ILE A 728 -127.26 10.94 -91.22
CA ILE A 728 -128.02 12.20 -91.17
C ILE A 728 -127.67 13.15 -92.33
N ALA A 729 -126.60 12.88 -93.09
CA ALA A 729 -126.07 13.75 -94.15
C ALA A 729 -127.07 14.10 -95.27
N ASN A 730 -128.16 13.34 -95.45
CA ASN A 730 -129.21 13.69 -96.42
C ASN A 730 -130.14 14.83 -95.97
N LEU A 731 -130.20 15.13 -94.66
CA LEU A 731 -131.04 16.19 -94.08
C LEU A 731 -130.29 17.54 -94.00
N VAL A 732 -128.96 17.51 -94.10
CA VAL A 732 -128.09 18.69 -94.00
C VAL A 732 -127.02 18.59 -95.08
N GLN A 733 -127.25 19.22 -96.24
CA GLN A 733 -126.25 19.33 -97.30
C GLN A 733 -125.04 20.15 -96.81
N ASP A 734 -123.82 19.77 -97.21
CA ASP A 734 -122.52 20.40 -96.87
C ASP A 734 -121.86 20.11 -95.49
N ILE A 735 -122.11 18.94 -94.86
CA ILE A 735 -121.33 18.52 -93.68
C ILE A 735 -120.47 17.26 -93.94
N ASN A 736 -119.14 17.42 -93.85
CA ASN A 736 -118.17 16.34 -94.02
C ASN A 736 -117.68 15.76 -92.67
N TYR A 737 -118.41 14.78 -92.14
CA TYR A 737 -118.10 14.09 -90.88
C TYR A 737 -116.83 13.22 -90.94
N ARG A 738 -116.42 12.79 -92.15
CA ARG A 738 -115.22 11.98 -92.36
C ARG A 738 -113.93 12.76 -92.08
N ASP A 739 -113.89 14.03 -92.45
CA ASP A 739 -112.73 14.90 -92.21
C ASP A 739 -112.48 15.13 -90.72
N VAL A 740 -113.54 15.15 -89.91
CA VAL A 740 -113.43 15.28 -88.45
C VAL A 740 -112.84 14.00 -87.84
N GLY A 741 -113.24 12.82 -88.34
CA GLY A 741 -112.64 11.55 -87.96
C GLY A 741 -111.15 11.44 -88.31
N LEU A 742 -110.78 11.83 -89.53
CA LEU A 742 -109.38 11.85 -89.97
C LEU A 742 -108.52 12.80 -89.13
N TYR A 743 -109.05 13.97 -88.77
CA TYR A 743 -108.33 14.91 -87.92
C TYR A 743 -108.10 14.36 -86.50
N CYS A 744 -109.05 13.59 -85.94
CA CYS A 744 -108.86 12.92 -84.66
C CYS A 744 -107.79 11.81 -84.75
N ILE A 745 -107.73 11.09 -85.88
CA ILE A 745 -106.67 10.10 -86.15
C ILE A 745 -105.29 10.78 -86.22
N ASP A 746 -105.18 11.92 -86.91
CA ASP A 746 -103.93 12.70 -86.97
C ASP A 746 -103.50 13.16 -85.57
N LEU A 747 -104.44 13.64 -84.76
CA LEU A 747 -104.18 14.02 -83.37
C LEU A 747 -103.62 12.85 -82.55
N TYR A 748 -104.18 11.64 -82.70
CA TYR A 748 -103.72 10.44 -81.99
C TYR A 748 -102.36 9.95 -82.50
N THR A 749 -102.12 10.09 -83.80
CA THR A 749 -100.82 9.79 -84.40
C THR A 749 -99.76 10.72 -83.82
N ASN A 750 -100.07 12.00 -83.60
CA ASN A 750 -99.14 12.94 -82.97
C ASN A 750 -98.94 12.70 -81.46
N TYR A 751 -99.94 12.16 -80.76
CA TYR A 751 -99.74 11.62 -79.41
C TYR A 751 -98.79 10.39 -79.38
N GLN A 752 -98.64 9.65 -80.49
CA GLN A 752 -97.68 8.54 -80.62
C GLN A 752 -96.27 8.99 -81.03
N THR A 753 -96.18 9.95 -81.96
CA THR A 753 -94.95 10.27 -82.68
C THR A 753 -94.29 11.57 -82.22
N SER A 754 -95.07 12.56 -81.80
CA SER A 754 -94.51 13.89 -81.52
C SER A 754 -93.89 13.96 -80.12
N SER A 755 -92.80 14.73 -80.07
CA SER A 755 -92.01 15.02 -78.86
C SER A 755 -92.21 16.46 -78.40
N THR A 756 -93.05 17.23 -79.09
CA THR A 756 -93.18 18.69 -78.99
C THR A 756 -94.61 19.05 -78.55
N PRO A 757 -94.79 19.52 -77.31
CA PRO A 757 -96.10 19.88 -76.76
C PRO A 757 -96.87 20.92 -77.59
N ASP A 758 -96.14 21.86 -78.20
CA ASP A 758 -96.72 22.98 -78.95
C ASP A 758 -97.55 22.52 -80.16
N ASP A 759 -97.14 21.44 -80.83
CA ASP A 759 -97.83 20.90 -82.00
C ASP A 759 -99.17 20.25 -81.60
N ILE A 760 -99.18 19.55 -80.46
CA ILE A 760 -100.37 18.89 -79.89
C ILE A 760 -101.38 19.93 -79.39
N ASP A 761 -100.90 21.01 -78.79
CA ASP A 761 -101.74 22.09 -78.28
C ASP A 761 -102.46 22.82 -79.42
N GLN A 762 -101.72 23.14 -80.48
CA GLN A 762 -102.28 23.76 -81.67
C GLN A 762 -103.32 22.85 -82.35
N GLN A 763 -103.03 21.54 -82.48
CA GLN A 763 -103.94 20.60 -83.11
C GLN A 763 -105.18 20.30 -82.27
N SER A 764 -105.04 20.15 -80.95
CA SER A 764 -106.18 19.94 -80.05
C SER A 764 -107.15 21.13 -80.10
N GLY A 765 -106.62 22.36 -80.10
CA GLY A 765 -107.41 23.58 -80.25
C GLY A 765 -108.12 23.67 -81.60
N GLN A 766 -107.43 23.34 -82.70
CA GLN A 766 -108.03 23.26 -84.04
C GLN A 766 -109.12 22.19 -84.12
N PHE A 767 -108.93 21.04 -83.48
CA PHE A 767 -109.92 19.96 -83.48
C PHE A 767 -111.20 20.36 -82.74
N ILE A 768 -111.07 20.95 -81.55
CA ILE A 768 -112.20 21.49 -80.79
C ILE A 768 -112.93 22.56 -81.60
N HIS A 769 -112.19 23.44 -82.30
CA HIS A 769 -112.80 24.46 -83.15
C HIS A 769 -113.61 23.84 -84.30
N ARG A 770 -113.09 22.78 -84.94
CA ARG A 770 -113.81 22.03 -85.98
C ARG A 770 -115.07 21.35 -85.44
N LEU A 771 -115.01 20.72 -84.27
CA LEU A 771 -116.17 20.11 -83.61
C LEU A 771 -117.25 21.15 -83.30
N ASN A 772 -116.87 22.29 -82.73
CA ASN A 772 -117.80 23.38 -82.42
C ASN A 772 -118.40 24.02 -83.68
N SER A 773 -117.60 24.17 -84.75
CA SER A 773 -118.11 24.61 -86.05
C SER A 773 -119.15 23.64 -86.61
N LEU A 774 -118.92 22.33 -86.45
CA LEU A 774 -119.89 21.29 -86.86
C LEU A 774 -121.19 21.37 -86.05
N ILE A 775 -121.08 21.55 -84.72
CA ILE A 775 -122.23 21.72 -83.81
C ILE A 775 -123.08 22.91 -84.25
N GLU A 776 -122.46 24.07 -84.51
CA GLU A 776 -123.18 25.26 -84.94
C GLU A 776 -123.83 25.09 -86.32
N LYS A 777 -123.14 24.48 -87.28
CA LYS A 777 -123.73 24.15 -88.59
C LYS A 777 -124.99 23.28 -88.46
N ILE A 778 -124.92 22.22 -87.64
CA ILE A 778 -126.07 21.33 -87.39
C ILE A 778 -127.21 22.07 -86.67
N LYS A 779 -126.92 23.04 -85.80
CA LYS A 779 -127.96 23.90 -85.19
C LYS A 779 -128.61 24.83 -86.23
N THR A 780 -127.82 25.50 -87.07
CA THR A 780 -128.29 26.53 -88.03
C THR A 780 -129.10 26.01 -89.21
N VAL A 781 -128.91 24.76 -89.64
CA VAL A 781 -129.69 24.19 -90.76
C VAL A 781 -131.13 23.81 -90.35
N CYS A 782 -131.53 24.09 -89.11
CA CYS A 782 -132.90 23.86 -88.63
C CYS A 782 -133.56 25.12 -88.06
N VAL A 783 -133.93 26.03 -88.97
CA VAL A 783 -135.19 26.78 -88.89
C VAL A 783 -136.02 26.45 -90.11
#